data_AF-A0A933ZWR8-F1
#
_entry.id   AF-A0A933ZWR8-F1
#
_cell.length_a   1.000
_cell.length_b   1.000
_cell.length_c   1.000
_cell.angle_alpha   90.00
_cell.angle_beta   90.00
_cell.angle_gamma   90.00
#
_symmetry.space_group_name_H-M   'P 1'
#
loop_
_entity.id
_entity.type
_entity.pdbx_description
1 polymer ?
#
loop_
_entity_poly.entity_id
_entity_poly.type
_entity_poly.pdbx_seq_one_letter_code
_entity_poly.pdbx_strand_id
1 'polypeptide(L)'
;MPVAPGDRFESTPSSNQAAGTGAGKLLDTVQPDALVSSVLSSFDSSTVVSIDDLQLLTAVNDGTVTLDVPLKAGKHDVKGISFEIKPGTVAHVEVEVSGGKLVPARDRDGSSTGRGCKVDIRPPVDLPLWLSGNGAYLRDRGAAQGAFKADIGGFFDINVQKTDLDLASVVRSLTTQKPESSGSAMPPGLFDLGKLSFSGSVTMRDDRMELGSAKIDLAPGSHLQVSGDANAARLSGQVNLRGAQISQDGVNARLGPGSAEIAASYSQAADGTLQIHTALEKLDATLEGFDLSRSRPDGKLDQLSLGQTQVKGGSLALDTRIKPDGNHLAVLKTDIRGSLQADGELKSAQLSIPDAKDDAEVRLGVGHFQGKLELAKKAIKLEGQVTDASVGVSDLQEKRAGASLSLHHANASGNAKVKIDTQAGTFDAQVQARSFDALVQDFRGTQGSLKLDVAPTSVQGSGSVSLSNAGVRATGDLKVKGGMDAVRVESKALKAQTAAGIQVDGRLKSLVAEGSDFSLEASANVAANLRGASFQMRDMRAAGAAQFTGHADVRVGPDGVFVTAPDGHLAVSVDDAKLGNGDLKLDVAAGSKLDVRPQDIAITGAGTKVKIGPGSVLDASLDSGRVKLGGQEMALAKGSRARLEVSSAQTTPQGVQLKGSLQLDAKVSADLGQSAGRLGFKVDQLPGEGRARITIPDVSLAPDGKLSLQDAQVQLDAKVGTFVAATSPQGAAVSAEQLPEGVRSPEAVQASSAAQLAGVDAPAATTFSPLQVAKKLKDGSLDLTIPLEGKVKAAGVTVLHVPNGTQLRLKAEVKDGQLVPDHTRVTVEGRAGALWMKLKGAYLDENNTVRLDIEGLPNFPVPKLGELPLDVDTLIDRLAPGHGSSPKSAHNLVSDPMDLVKLDRTALSIQDAAFKEGAIVLPGGSIDVDDTTRLSVKGGLQGGTVSGKVQLKNLEFAQDGVAIKGEGSAELKVDFKRERGSAKVHTELSNVSLATDYAVKKRANGDYIQLAKGQLEGGSLRAGAEVTLDAQGRPKGMKLGEVKLDITHFKGEVSGARVTVPDADGTAQVELGRSSVEGGVKIDGKRIELKAQVDELDVALRDFAAKQKGAAAKLEDARFVGRGKVELSTQKGLSFSAEAQGFEAVVSEAAANTSKASVAAGRTRIQGRGNVSLGADGELSLNGEMSSSSTVSAEVDVGSPKRPGRPR
;
A
#
# COMPACT_ATOMS: atom_id res chain seq x y z
N MET A 1 -53.81 -16.84 45.57
CA MET A 1 -53.95 -15.39 45.31
C MET A 1 -52.54 -14.80 45.22
N PRO A 2 -52.25 -13.82 44.34
CA PRO A 2 -52.17 -13.95 42.87
C PRO A 2 -50.82 -13.35 42.35
N VAL A 3 -50.39 -13.22 41.08
CA VAL A 3 -50.81 -13.45 39.66
C VAL A 3 -49.49 -13.81 38.91
N ALA A 4 -49.38 -14.57 37.80
CA ALA A 4 -50.01 -15.78 37.27
C ALA A 4 -49.06 -16.36 36.17
N PRO A 5 -49.13 -17.67 35.80
CA PRO A 5 -48.21 -18.31 34.86
C PRO A 5 -48.78 -18.47 33.43
N GLY A 6 -47.93 -18.93 32.49
CA GLY A 6 -48.31 -19.37 31.13
C GLY A 6 -47.95 -18.38 30.01
N ASP A 7 -47.66 -18.82 28.77
CA ASP A 7 -47.55 -20.20 28.30
C ASP A 7 -46.68 -20.36 27.03
N ARG A 8 -46.39 -21.62 26.65
CA ARG A 8 -45.77 -21.99 25.37
C ARG A 8 -46.78 -21.88 24.21
N PHE A 9 -46.28 -21.86 22.98
CA PHE A 9 -47.05 -22.34 21.82
C PHE A 9 -46.22 -23.24 20.92
N GLU A 10 -46.87 -24.23 20.32
CA GLU A 10 -46.31 -25.23 19.42
C GLU A 10 -46.44 -24.80 17.95
N SER A 11 -45.68 -25.44 17.07
CA SER A 11 -46.11 -25.60 15.67
C SER A 11 -45.64 -26.95 15.13
N THR A 12 -46.55 -27.66 14.46
CA THR A 12 -46.29 -28.91 13.75
C THR A 12 -46.68 -28.78 12.27
N PRO A 13 -46.04 -29.52 11.36
CA PRO A 13 -46.06 -29.21 9.94
C PRO A 13 -47.26 -29.78 9.18
N SER A 14 -47.50 -29.25 7.98
CA SER A 14 -48.25 -29.95 6.93
C SER A 14 -47.45 -29.99 5.63
N SER A 15 -47.59 -31.09 4.89
CA SER A 15 -46.80 -31.43 3.71
C SER A 15 -47.36 -30.84 2.42
N ASN A 16 -46.52 -30.73 1.39
CA ASN A 16 -46.91 -31.33 0.11
C ASN A 16 -45.72 -31.82 -0.72
N GLN A 17 -45.96 -32.87 -1.52
CA GLN A 17 -44.97 -33.52 -2.37
C GLN A 17 -45.10 -33.05 -3.82
N ALA A 18 -43.97 -33.04 -4.55
CA ALA A 18 -43.95 -33.23 -6.00
C ALA A 18 -42.65 -33.96 -6.36
N ALA A 19 -42.74 -35.01 -7.19
CA ALA A 19 -41.61 -35.87 -7.53
C ALA A 19 -40.95 -35.47 -8.86
N GLY A 20 -39.63 -35.68 -8.97
CA GLY A 20 -38.85 -35.45 -10.19
C GLY A 20 -37.63 -36.36 -10.26
N THR A 21 -37.83 -37.60 -10.72
CA THR A 21 -36.76 -38.61 -10.82
C THR A 21 -35.92 -38.45 -12.09
N GLY A 22 -34.60 -38.26 -11.95
CA GLY A 22 -33.63 -38.33 -13.04
C GLY A 22 -32.29 -38.85 -12.52
N ALA A 23 -31.75 -39.92 -13.11
CA ALA A 23 -30.59 -40.63 -12.56
C ALA A 23 -29.25 -40.06 -13.04
N GLY A 24 -28.29 -39.95 -12.11
CA GLY A 24 -26.93 -39.46 -12.37
C GLY A 24 -25.89 -40.06 -11.42
N LYS A 25 -25.89 -41.39 -11.22
CA LYS A 25 -24.91 -42.07 -10.37
C LYS A 25 -23.52 -42.06 -10.99
N LEU A 26 -22.58 -41.35 -10.36
CA LEU A 26 -21.12 -41.61 -10.40
C LEU A 26 -20.45 -40.84 -9.24
N LEU A 27 -19.33 -41.36 -8.74
CA LEU A 27 -18.58 -40.86 -7.56
C LEU A 27 -19.33 -40.93 -6.21
N ASP A 28 -19.30 -42.10 -5.59
CA ASP A 28 -19.70 -42.32 -4.18
C ASP A 28 -18.82 -43.40 -3.53
N THR A 29 -17.53 -43.10 -3.33
CA THR A 29 -16.57 -43.87 -2.50
C THR A 29 -15.31 -43.05 -2.19
N VAL A 30 -15.37 -42.17 -1.19
CA VAL A 30 -14.20 -41.74 -0.39
C VAL A 30 -14.69 -41.64 1.06
N GLN A 31 -14.30 -42.58 1.92
CA GLN A 31 -14.65 -42.51 3.35
C GLN A 31 -13.71 -41.53 4.08
N PRO A 32 -14.24 -40.52 4.81
CA PRO A 32 -13.40 -39.58 5.56
C PRO A 32 -12.56 -40.24 6.67
N ASP A 33 -13.07 -41.33 7.25
CA ASP A 33 -12.54 -41.93 8.49
C ASP A 33 -11.10 -42.46 8.37
N ALA A 34 -10.67 -42.83 7.16
CA ALA A 34 -9.35 -43.41 6.91
C ALA A 34 -8.19 -42.43 7.17
N LEU A 35 -8.37 -41.13 6.84
CA LEU A 35 -7.32 -40.11 6.99
C LEU A 35 -7.19 -39.60 8.44
N VAL A 36 -8.30 -39.56 9.18
CA VAL A 36 -8.29 -39.20 10.61
C VAL A 36 -7.67 -40.33 11.44
N SER A 37 -7.98 -41.59 11.11
CA SER A 37 -7.44 -42.75 11.81
C SER A 37 -5.91 -42.84 11.74
N SER A 38 -5.28 -42.56 10.60
CA SER A 38 -3.83 -42.74 10.45
C SER A 38 -3.01 -41.71 11.22
N VAL A 39 -3.49 -40.48 11.35
CA VAL A 39 -2.81 -39.41 12.10
C VAL A 39 -3.00 -39.59 13.62
N LEU A 40 -4.17 -40.04 14.05
CA LEU A 40 -4.41 -40.35 15.48
C LEU A 40 -3.66 -41.60 15.93
N SER A 41 -3.48 -42.61 15.08
CA SER A 41 -2.73 -43.83 15.42
C SER A 41 -1.23 -43.64 15.69
N SER A 42 -0.66 -42.48 15.33
CA SER A 42 0.72 -42.12 15.69
C SER A 42 0.88 -41.43 17.05
N PHE A 43 -0.23 -41.11 17.74
CA PHE A 43 -0.19 -40.57 19.11
C PHE A 43 -0.36 -41.70 20.13
N ASP A 44 0.75 -42.32 20.51
CA ASP A 44 0.77 -43.27 21.63
C ASP A 44 0.53 -42.54 22.96
N SER A 45 -0.74 -42.45 23.37
CA SER A 45 -1.16 -41.86 24.64
C SER A 45 -0.88 -42.76 25.86
N SER A 46 -0.20 -43.91 25.71
CA SER A 46 0.05 -44.84 26.80
C SER A 46 1.36 -44.57 27.56
N THR A 47 2.32 -43.85 26.97
CA THR A 47 3.61 -43.50 27.60
C THR A 47 3.54 -42.27 28.52
N VAL A 48 2.51 -42.21 29.37
CA VAL A 48 2.54 -41.35 30.56
C VAL A 48 3.47 -42.01 31.59
N VAL A 49 4.76 -41.68 31.52
CA VAL A 49 5.76 -42.12 32.50
C VAL A 49 5.29 -41.71 33.89
N SER A 50 5.31 -42.64 34.85
CA SER A 50 5.03 -42.31 36.24
C SER A 50 6.10 -41.36 36.74
N ILE A 51 5.74 -40.08 36.94
CA ILE A 51 6.63 -39.09 37.53
C ILE A 51 6.78 -39.45 39.01
N ASP A 52 7.88 -40.13 39.33
CA ASP A 52 8.43 -40.16 40.69
C ASP A 52 8.98 -38.75 40.96
N ASP A 53 8.61 -38.15 42.10
CA ASP A 53 8.96 -36.77 42.45
C ASP A 53 10.49 -36.51 42.48
N LEU A 54 11.29 -37.58 42.48
CA LEU A 54 12.75 -37.58 42.47
C LEU A 54 13.38 -37.84 41.09
N GLN A 55 12.60 -37.95 40.00
CA GLN A 55 13.16 -38.14 38.63
C GLN A 55 14.08 -37.01 38.18
N LEU A 56 13.82 -35.77 38.62
CA LEU A 56 14.73 -34.64 38.39
C LEU A 56 16.12 -34.87 39.01
N LEU A 57 16.24 -35.72 40.04
CA LEU A 57 17.52 -36.09 40.66
C LEU A 57 18.22 -37.24 39.95
N THR A 58 17.51 -38.20 39.34
CA THR A 58 18.13 -39.23 38.49
C THR A 58 18.82 -38.64 37.26
N ALA A 59 18.32 -37.49 36.78
CA ALA A 59 18.82 -36.80 35.60
C ALA A 59 20.06 -35.91 35.86
N VAL A 60 20.60 -35.84 37.08
CA VAL A 60 21.82 -35.09 37.41
C VAL A 60 23.07 -35.85 36.97
N ASN A 61 24.03 -35.19 36.30
CA ASN A 61 25.34 -35.76 35.98
C ASN A 61 26.42 -35.32 36.96
N ASP A 62 26.73 -34.02 36.97
CA ASP A 62 27.75 -33.43 37.82
C ASP A 62 27.21 -32.20 38.54
N GLY A 63 27.75 -31.87 39.71
CA GLY A 63 27.42 -30.65 40.42
C GLY A 63 27.41 -30.81 41.94
N THR A 64 26.86 -29.81 42.63
CA THR A 64 26.69 -29.83 44.08
C THR A 64 25.24 -29.50 44.42
N VAL A 65 24.64 -30.34 45.27
CA VAL A 65 23.28 -30.20 45.80
C VAL A 65 23.34 -30.24 47.32
N THR A 66 22.95 -29.16 47.98
CA THR A 66 22.72 -29.13 49.42
C THR A 66 21.29 -29.57 49.71
N LEU A 67 21.14 -30.59 50.56
CA LEU A 67 19.86 -31.00 51.14
C LEU A 67 19.78 -30.50 52.59
N ASP A 68 18.81 -29.65 52.88
CA ASP A 68 18.53 -29.18 54.24
C ASP A 68 17.42 -30.06 54.81
N VAL A 69 17.78 -30.93 55.77
CA VAL A 69 16.86 -31.89 56.40
C VAL A 69 16.56 -31.43 57.83
N PRO A 70 15.37 -30.85 58.11
CA PRO A 70 15.05 -30.40 59.46
C PRO A 70 14.90 -31.57 60.42
N LEU A 71 15.45 -31.40 61.62
CA LEU A 71 15.38 -32.39 62.70
C LEU A 71 14.26 -32.02 63.67
N LYS A 72 13.48 -33.02 64.08
CA LYS A 72 12.33 -32.83 64.96
C LYS A 72 12.80 -32.46 66.36
N ALA A 73 12.45 -31.27 66.82
CA ALA A 73 12.85 -30.78 68.13
C ALA A 73 12.28 -31.63 69.28
N GLY A 74 13.05 -31.73 70.37
CA GLY A 74 12.72 -32.52 71.55
C GLY A 74 13.84 -33.50 71.95
N LYS A 75 13.56 -34.32 72.97
CA LYS A 75 14.47 -35.36 73.46
C LYS A 75 14.25 -36.66 72.70
N HIS A 76 15.35 -37.24 72.23
CA HIS A 76 15.39 -38.53 71.54
C HIS A 76 16.35 -39.46 72.27
N ASP A 77 16.00 -40.74 72.36
CA ASP A 77 16.89 -41.75 72.92
C ASP A 77 17.32 -42.74 71.84
N VAL A 78 18.63 -42.99 71.76
CA VAL A 78 19.21 -44.07 70.96
C VAL A 78 20.05 -44.94 71.87
N LYS A 79 19.56 -46.16 72.14
CA LYS A 79 20.25 -47.20 72.93
C LYS A 79 20.65 -46.77 74.36
N GLY A 80 19.84 -45.95 75.02
CA GLY A 80 20.11 -45.41 76.36
C GLY A 80 20.97 -44.15 76.36
N ILE A 81 21.30 -43.60 75.18
CA ILE A 81 21.87 -42.26 75.04
C ILE A 81 20.74 -41.31 74.65
N SER A 82 20.21 -40.61 75.63
CA SER A 82 19.27 -39.50 75.43
C SER A 82 20.04 -38.23 75.04
N PHE A 83 19.59 -37.55 73.97
CA PHE A 83 20.10 -36.26 73.50
C PHE A 83 18.93 -35.32 73.13
N GLU A 84 19.18 -34.01 73.11
CA GLU A 84 18.14 -33.00 72.84
C GLU A 84 18.42 -32.23 71.55
N ILE A 85 17.42 -32.23 70.66
CA ILE A 85 17.41 -31.47 69.41
C ILE A 85 16.64 -30.17 69.64
N LYS A 86 17.30 -29.05 69.35
CA LYS A 86 16.76 -27.70 69.56
C LYS A 86 15.77 -27.33 68.45
N PRO A 87 14.76 -26.49 68.73
CA PRO A 87 13.91 -25.91 67.69
C PRO A 87 14.73 -25.22 66.61
N GLY A 88 14.51 -25.60 65.35
CA GLY A 88 15.25 -25.07 64.20
C GLY A 88 16.58 -25.76 63.89
N THR A 89 16.94 -26.89 64.54
CA THR A 89 18.09 -27.69 64.12
C THR A 89 17.84 -28.33 62.74
N VAL A 90 18.76 -28.09 61.80
CA VAL A 90 18.78 -28.64 60.43
C VAL A 90 20.08 -29.41 60.21
N ALA A 91 19.99 -30.54 59.51
CA ALA A 91 21.15 -31.24 58.95
C ALA A 91 21.34 -30.77 57.49
N HIS A 92 22.39 -29.99 57.25
CA HIS A 92 22.83 -29.55 55.94
C HIS A 92 23.71 -30.64 55.33
N VAL A 93 23.17 -31.39 54.37
CA VAL A 93 23.87 -32.43 53.60
C VAL A 93 24.37 -31.81 52.30
N GLU A 94 25.62 -31.39 52.24
CA GLU A 94 26.27 -31.03 50.98
C GLU A 94 26.55 -32.33 50.21
N VAL A 95 25.97 -32.48 49.02
CA VAL A 95 26.09 -33.66 48.16
C VAL A 95 26.75 -33.27 46.85
N GLU A 96 27.98 -33.72 46.63
CA GLU A 96 28.64 -33.59 45.33
C GLU A 96 28.33 -34.82 44.46
N VAL A 97 28.03 -34.59 43.18
CA VAL A 97 27.72 -35.59 42.17
C VAL A 97 28.72 -35.47 41.01
N SER A 98 29.15 -36.59 40.43
CA SER A 98 29.80 -36.62 39.11
C SER A 98 29.53 -37.92 38.37
N GLY A 99 29.35 -37.84 37.04
CA GLY A 99 28.97 -38.99 36.20
C GLY A 99 27.66 -39.67 36.61
N GLY A 100 26.75 -38.92 37.23
CA GLY A 100 25.49 -39.42 37.78
C GLY A 100 25.66 -40.31 39.03
N LYS A 101 26.72 -40.07 39.81
CA LYS A 101 27.01 -40.78 41.07
C LYS A 101 27.50 -39.83 42.15
N LEU A 102 27.18 -40.12 43.40
CA LEU A 102 27.67 -39.36 44.55
C LEU A 102 29.18 -39.52 44.69
N VAL A 103 29.88 -38.40 44.83
CA VAL A 103 31.30 -38.38 45.18
C VAL A 103 31.41 -38.64 46.70
N PRO A 104 32.08 -39.72 47.13
CA PRO A 104 32.25 -40.00 48.55
C PRO A 104 33.31 -39.06 49.15
N ALA A 105 33.05 -38.54 50.36
CA ALA A 105 34.00 -37.67 51.07
C ALA A 105 35.19 -38.44 51.68
N ARG A 106 35.07 -39.77 51.80
CA ARG A 106 36.20 -40.65 52.08
C ARG A 106 36.26 -41.84 51.13
N ASP A 107 37.48 -42.19 50.74
CA ASP A 107 37.75 -43.34 49.87
C ASP A 107 37.50 -44.69 50.60
N ARG A 108 37.75 -45.78 49.87
CA ARG A 108 37.59 -47.15 50.39
C ARG A 108 38.40 -47.41 51.66
N ASP A 109 39.58 -46.81 51.79
CA ASP A 109 40.52 -47.06 52.89
C ASP A 109 40.25 -46.13 54.10
N GLY A 110 39.67 -44.96 53.85
CA GLY A 110 39.26 -43.97 54.85
C GLY A 110 40.03 -42.65 54.78
N SER A 111 40.81 -42.43 53.71
CA SER A 111 41.44 -41.13 53.41
C SER A 111 40.35 -40.12 53.01
N SER A 112 40.59 -38.83 53.27
CA SER A 112 39.73 -37.78 52.71
C SER A 112 39.95 -37.66 51.21
N THR A 113 38.88 -37.57 50.42
CA THR A 113 38.96 -37.29 48.98
C THR A 113 39.15 -35.80 48.69
N GLY A 114 39.07 -34.94 49.71
CA GLY A 114 39.15 -33.47 49.59
C GLY A 114 37.90 -32.82 48.95
N ARG A 115 36.88 -33.63 48.67
CA ARG A 115 35.64 -33.34 47.93
C ARG A 115 34.50 -34.18 48.53
N GLY A 116 33.33 -34.24 47.91
CA GLY A 116 32.32 -35.26 48.21
C GLY A 116 31.37 -34.99 49.37
N CYS A 117 30.44 -35.92 49.57
CA CYS A 117 29.25 -35.70 50.41
C CYS A 117 29.53 -35.63 51.93
N LYS A 118 29.08 -34.52 52.53
CA LYS A 118 29.34 -34.08 53.91
C LYS A 118 28.06 -33.60 54.60
N VAL A 119 27.90 -33.90 55.89
CA VAL A 119 26.78 -33.44 56.73
C VAL A 119 27.29 -32.53 57.85
N ASP A 120 26.71 -31.33 57.94
CA ASP A 120 26.85 -30.37 59.04
C ASP A 120 25.48 -30.20 59.73
N ILE A 121 25.44 -29.95 61.05
CA ILE A 121 24.19 -29.89 61.83
C ILE A 121 24.15 -28.61 62.64
N ARG A 122 23.16 -27.75 62.38
CA ARG A 122 23.10 -26.37 62.89
C ARG A 122 21.73 -26.01 63.46
N PRO A 123 21.64 -25.44 64.68
CA PRO A 123 22.67 -25.51 65.72
C PRO A 123 22.99 -26.97 66.10
N PRO A 124 24.22 -27.25 66.58
CA PRO A 124 24.63 -28.59 66.95
C PRO A 124 23.75 -29.19 68.06
N VAL A 125 23.57 -30.51 67.99
CA VAL A 125 22.84 -31.30 68.99
C VAL A 125 23.56 -31.24 70.33
N ASP A 126 22.83 -31.07 71.43
CA ASP A 126 23.42 -31.20 72.77
C ASP A 126 23.67 -32.69 73.07
N LEU A 127 24.90 -33.12 72.78
CA LEU A 127 25.44 -34.39 73.23
C LEU A 127 26.01 -34.25 74.66
N PRO A 128 26.06 -35.34 75.45
CA PRO A 128 26.77 -35.37 76.72
C PRO A 128 28.22 -34.87 76.59
N LEU A 129 28.74 -34.18 77.61
CA LEU A 129 30.05 -33.49 77.65
C LEU A 129 31.30 -34.35 77.33
N TRP A 130 31.14 -35.66 77.11
CA TRP A 130 32.17 -36.63 76.77
C TRP A 130 32.09 -37.15 75.32
N LEU A 131 31.23 -36.57 74.47
CA LEU A 131 31.07 -36.91 73.04
C LEU A 131 31.17 -35.65 72.17
N SER A 132 32.11 -35.62 71.22
CA SER A 132 32.21 -34.57 70.21
C SER A 132 31.78 -35.10 68.83
N GLY A 133 30.66 -34.61 68.31
CA GLY A 133 30.23 -34.91 66.94
C GLY A 133 31.00 -34.07 65.91
N ASN A 134 31.84 -34.70 65.10
CA ASN A 134 32.61 -34.07 64.03
C ASN A 134 31.84 -33.97 62.69
N GLY A 135 30.58 -34.39 62.66
CA GLY A 135 29.70 -34.42 61.49
C GLY A 135 29.41 -35.84 60.99
N ALA A 136 28.83 -35.96 59.80
CA ALA A 136 28.68 -37.25 59.10
C ALA A 136 29.16 -37.13 57.64
N TYR A 137 29.55 -38.25 57.05
CA TYR A 137 30.15 -38.28 55.71
C TYR A 137 29.81 -39.57 54.95
N LEU A 138 29.85 -39.51 53.62
CA LEU A 138 29.70 -40.67 52.75
C LEU A 138 31.08 -41.33 52.51
N ARG A 139 31.18 -42.64 52.76
CA ARG A 139 32.39 -43.44 52.46
C ARG A 139 32.13 -44.49 51.38
N ASP A 140 33.06 -44.64 50.45
CA ASP A 140 33.05 -45.73 49.46
C ASP A 140 33.23 -47.11 50.12
N ARG A 141 32.55 -48.13 49.58
CA ARG A 141 32.79 -49.54 49.93
C ARG A 141 33.15 -50.41 48.72
N GLY A 142 33.26 -49.82 47.53
CA GLY A 142 33.36 -50.52 46.26
C GLY A 142 31.99 -51.05 45.79
N ALA A 143 32.00 -51.70 44.62
CA ALA A 143 30.78 -52.25 43.99
C ALA A 143 29.62 -51.24 43.84
N ALA A 144 29.95 -49.94 43.67
CA ALA A 144 29.01 -48.82 43.60
C ALA A 144 28.15 -48.56 44.86
N GLN A 145 28.52 -49.12 46.01
CA GLN A 145 27.83 -48.90 47.29
C GLN A 145 28.53 -47.87 48.18
N GLY A 146 27.78 -46.89 48.63
CA GLY A 146 28.16 -45.96 49.68
C GLY A 146 27.64 -46.38 51.05
N ALA A 147 28.28 -45.87 52.10
CA ALA A 147 27.74 -45.91 53.45
C ALA A 147 27.94 -44.58 54.16
N PHE A 148 26.84 -44.02 54.68
CA PHE A 148 26.90 -42.87 55.59
C PHE A 148 27.45 -43.31 56.95
N LYS A 149 28.46 -42.58 57.42
CA LYS A 149 29.09 -42.72 58.74
C LYS A 149 28.97 -41.42 59.52
N ALA A 150 28.56 -41.50 60.78
CA ALA A 150 28.67 -40.39 61.73
C ALA A 150 30.01 -40.45 62.46
N ASP A 151 30.78 -39.37 62.40
CA ASP A 151 32.07 -39.22 63.10
C ASP A 151 31.79 -38.68 64.52
N ILE A 152 31.36 -39.56 65.41
CA ILE A 152 31.13 -39.23 66.82
C ILE A 152 32.36 -39.65 67.61
N GLY A 153 33.18 -38.68 67.98
CA GLY A 153 34.46 -38.88 68.68
C GLY A 153 34.27 -39.68 69.97
N GLY A 154 34.79 -40.91 69.98
CA GLY A 154 34.60 -41.86 71.06
C GLY A 154 34.64 -43.31 70.59
N PHE A 155 33.45 -43.89 70.32
CA PHE A 155 33.28 -45.34 70.46
C PHE A 155 32.51 -46.10 69.36
N PHE A 156 31.75 -45.45 68.46
CA PHE A 156 30.88 -46.18 67.52
C PHE A 156 30.78 -45.57 66.11
N ASP A 157 31.24 -46.34 65.10
CA ASP A 157 30.83 -46.18 63.71
C ASP A 157 29.33 -46.54 63.58
N ILE A 158 28.44 -45.55 63.57
CA ILE A 158 27.04 -45.80 63.22
C ILE A 158 26.98 -46.03 61.70
N ASN A 159 26.79 -47.29 61.29
CA ASN A 159 26.40 -47.64 59.93
C ASN A 159 24.94 -47.19 59.71
N VAL A 160 24.73 -45.98 59.20
CA VAL A 160 23.39 -45.38 59.07
C VAL A 160 22.54 -46.13 58.06
N GLN A 161 23.09 -46.38 56.86
CA GLN A 161 22.45 -47.14 55.80
C GLN A 161 23.52 -47.63 54.82
N LYS A 162 23.26 -48.76 54.15
CA LYS A 162 23.83 -49.00 52.82
C LYS A 162 22.97 -48.24 51.82
N THR A 163 23.61 -47.63 50.83
CA THR A 163 22.92 -46.99 49.72
C THR A 163 23.74 -47.18 48.46
N ASP A 164 23.08 -47.31 47.31
CA ASP A 164 23.77 -47.18 46.03
C ASP A 164 24.17 -45.71 45.85
N LEU A 165 25.26 -45.45 45.12
CA LEU A 165 25.78 -44.09 44.91
C LEU A 165 24.92 -43.24 43.95
N ASP A 166 23.63 -43.55 43.75
CA ASP A 166 22.68 -42.75 42.97
C ASP A 166 21.94 -41.74 43.87
N LEU A 167 21.82 -40.49 43.41
CA LEU A 167 21.23 -39.39 44.19
C LEU A 167 19.74 -39.64 44.50
N ALA A 168 18.96 -40.12 43.54
CA ALA A 168 17.54 -40.40 43.77
C ALA A 168 17.34 -41.59 44.73
N SER A 169 18.14 -42.64 44.59
CA SER A 169 18.16 -43.79 45.51
C SER A 169 18.56 -43.38 46.93
N VAL A 170 19.50 -42.44 47.08
CA VAL A 170 19.83 -41.85 48.38
C VAL A 170 18.64 -41.09 48.98
N VAL A 171 17.99 -40.20 48.24
CA VAL A 171 16.82 -39.46 48.77
C VAL A 171 15.65 -40.39 49.06
N ARG A 172 15.37 -41.39 48.20
CA ARG A 172 14.40 -42.47 48.49
C ARG A 172 14.76 -43.23 49.78
N SER A 173 16.04 -43.54 50.01
CA SER A 173 16.48 -44.27 51.21
C SER A 173 16.24 -43.48 52.50
N LEU A 174 16.26 -42.14 52.42
CA LEU A 174 15.96 -41.24 53.53
C LEU A 174 14.44 -41.08 53.75
N THR A 175 13.63 -41.06 52.67
CA THR A 175 12.17 -40.86 52.79
C THR A 175 11.38 -42.14 53.06
N THR A 176 11.80 -43.28 52.50
CA THR A 176 11.07 -44.56 52.54
C THR A 176 11.47 -45.47 53.71
N GLN A 177 11.82 -44.89 54.87
CA GLN A 177 12.33 -45.63 56.04
C GLN A 177 11.37 -46.71 56.59
N LYS A 178 11.46 -47.92 56.03
CA LYS A 178 10.91 -49.15 56.58
C LYS A 178 12.01 -49.79 57.45
N PRO A 179 11.86 -49.85 58.78
CA PRO A 179 12.94 -50.27 59.66
C PRO A 179 13.28 -51.76 59.46
N GLU A 180 14.45 -52.06 58.90
CA GLU A 180 14.94 -53.43 58.79
C GLU A 180 15.24 -54.01 60.18
N SER A 181 14.61 -55.15 60.48
CA SER A 181 14.54 -55.72 61.83
C SER A 181 15.82 -56.46 62.24
N SER A 182 16.87 -55.70 62.59
CA SER A 182 17.92 -56.10 63.57
C SER A 182 18.99 -55.02 63.78
N GLY A 183 19.23 -54.15 62.79
CA GLY A 183 20.40 -53.29 62.73
C GLY A 183 20.19 -51.82 63.14
N SER A 184 20.13 -51.51 64.44
CA SER A 184 20.45 -50.18 64.98
C SER A 184 19.79 -48.95 64.31
N ALA A 185 18.52 -49.05 63.89
CA ALA A 185 17.80 -47.97 63.22
C ALA A 185 17.75 -46.67 64.05
N MET A 186 17.64 -45.52 63.35
CA MET A 186 17.37 -44.22 63.99
C MET A 186 15.95 -44.18 64.59
N PRO A 187 15.66 -43.26 65.53
CA PRO A 187 14.30 -43.06 66.03
C PRO A 187 13.33 -42.71 64.89
N PRO A 188 12.21 -43.44 64.72
CA PRO A 188 11.24 -43.12 63.69
C PRO A 188 10.64 -41.74 63.93
N GLY A 189 10.72 -40.86 62.93
CA GLY A 189 10.30 -39.46 63.04
C GLY A 189 11.34 -38.51 63.66
N LEU A 190 12.63 -38.88 63.70
CA LEU A 190 13.74 -37.96 64.01
C LEU A 190 13.83 -36.82 62.99
N PHE A 191 13.59 -37.11 61.71
CA PHE A 191 13.59 -36.14 60.61
C PHE A 191 12.17 -35.64 60.32
N ASP A 192 12.02 -34.33 60.15
CA ASP A 192 10.76 -33.70 59.73
C ASP A 192 10.74 -33.59 58.19
N LEU A 193 10.65 -34.75 57.54
CA LEU A 193 10.81 -34.91 56.08
C LEU A 193 9.80 -34.09 55.26
N GLY A 194 8.63 -33.75 55.82
CA GLY A 194 7.67 -32.83 55.19
C GLY A 194 8.15 -31.39 55.08
N LYS A 195 9.34 -31.08 55.62
CA LYS A 195 10.05 -29.79 55.49
C LYS A 195 11.45 -29.95 54.91
N LEU A 196 11.81 -31.12 54.39
CA LEU A 196 13.08 -31.31 53.66
C LEU A 196 13.11 -30.36 52.48
N SER A 197 14.17 -29.58 52.35
CA SER A 197 14.41 -28.71 51.20
C SER A 197 15.77 -29.01 50.55
N PHE A 198 15.94 -28.55 49.31
CA PHE A 198 17.16 -28.74 48.54
C PHE A 198 17.50 -27.50 47.72
N SER A 199 18.80 -27.33 47.42
CA SER A 199 19.29 -26.32 46.48
C SER A 199 20.63 -26.76 45.88
N GLY A 200 20.88 -26.51 44.60
CA GLY A 200 22.10 -26.94 43.94
C GLY A 200 22.32 -26.34 42.56
N SER A 201 23.52 -26.58 42.01
CA SER A 201 23.90 -26.23 40.65
C SER A 201 24.45 -27.49 39.97
N VAL A 202 23.81 -27.90 38.86
CA VAL A 202 23.98 -29.20 38.23
C VAL A 202 24.08 -29.13 36.71
N THR A 203 24.76 -30.11 36.12
CA THR A 203 24.65 -30.50 34.70
C THR A 203 23.70 -31.69 34.59
N MET A 204 23.04 -31.83 33.43
CA MET A 204 22.13 -32.94 33.15
C MET A 204 22.87 -34.14 32.54
N ARG A 205 22.41 -35.35 32.86
CA ARG A 205 22.99 -36.65 32.49
C ARG A 205 22.42 -37.20 31.20
N ASP A 206 21.10 -37.19 31.10
CA ASP A 206 20.40 -37.50 29.88
C ASP A 206 20.31 -36.23 29.03
N ASP A 207 20.54 -36.34 27.72
CA ASP A 207 20.47 -35.22 26.78
C ASP A 207 19.02 -34.86 26.44
N ARG A 208 18.07 -35.11 27.35
CA ARG A 208 16.63 -34.93 27.19
C ARG A 208 15.91 -34.78 28.53
N MET A 209 15.05 -33.77 28.62
CA MET A 209 14.07 -33.60 29.69
C MET A 209 12.66 -33.87 29.16
N GLU A 210 11.82 -34.59 29.91
CA GLU A 210 10.39 -34.73 29.62
C GLU A 210 9.58 -34.02 30.70
N LEU A 211 8.97 -32.88 30.33
CA LEU A 211 8.21 -31.98 31.18
C LEU A 211 6.73 -32.01 30.75
N GLY A 212 6.07 -33.14 31.06
CA GLY A 212 4.70 -33.43 30.61
C GLY A 212 4.65 -33.64 29.10
N SER A 213 4.05 -32.70 28.36
CA SER A 213 3.95 -32.73 26.89
C SER A 213 5.17 -32.17 26.16
N ALA A 214 6.08 -31.51 26.89
CA ALA A 214 7.31 -30.96 26.36
C ALA A 214 8.47 -31.94 26.51
N LYS A 215 9.17 -32.21 25.41
CA LYS A 215 10.42 -32.98 25.35
C LYS A 215 11.50 -32.02 24.91
N ILE A 216 12.53 -31.80 25.74
CA ILE A 216 13.57 -30.79 25.51
C ILE A 216 14.90 -31.51 25.46
N ASP A 217 15.45 -31.66 24.25
CA ASP A 217 16.74 -32.31 24.03
C ASP A 217 17.85 -31.30 24.31
N LEU A 218 18.66 -31.55 25.34
CA LEU A 218 19.71 -30.66 25.83
C LEU A 218 21.04 -30.95 25.14
N ALA A 219 21.72 -29.90 24.67
CA ALA A 219 23.11 -30.01 24.26
C ALA A 219 24.06 -29.91 25.48
N PRO A 220 25.25 -30.55 25.42
CA PRO A 220 26.24 -30.52 26.50
C PRO A 220 26.63 -29.10 26.96
N GLY A 221 27.03 -28.98 28.23
CA GLY A 221 27.42 -27.71 28.84
C GLY A 221 26.25 -26.84 29.34
N SER A 222 25.02 -27.36 29.30
CA SER A 222 23.87 -26.72 29.94
C SER A 222 24.00 -26.78 31.47
N HIS A 223 23.82 -25.64 32.16
CA HIS A 223 23.97 -25.51 33.61
C HIS A 223 22.66 -25.04 34.25
N LEU A 224 22.16 -25.80 35.21
CA LEU A 224 20.86 -25.60 35.84
C LEU A 224 21.01 -25.42 37.35
N GLN A 225 20.37 -24.38 37.90
CA GLN A 225 20.10 -24.30 39.33
C GLN A 225 18.81 -25.07 39.62
N VAL A 226 18.82 -25.88 40.67
CA VAL A 226 17.68 -26.70 41.10
C VAL A 226 17.45 -26.46 42.58
N SER A 227 16.22 -26.19 43.00
CA SER A 227 15.85 -26.01 44.41
C SER A 227 14.40 -26.40 44.69
N GLY A 228 14.04 -26.64 45.94
CA GLY A 228 12.68 -27.04 46.28
C GLY A 228 12.51 -27.59 47.69
N ASP A 229 11.33 -28.16 47.93
CA ASP A 229 10.95 -29.00 49.06
C ASP A 229 10.09 -30.19 48.59
N ALA A 230 9.56 -30.98 49.53
CA ALA A 230 8.75 -32.17 49.22
C ALA A 230 7.41 -31.89 48.50
N ASN A 231 6.96 -30.64 48.38
CA ASN A 231 5.68 -30.24 47.79
C ASN A 231 5.87 -29.34 46.55
N ALA A 232 7.04 -28.73 46.37
CA ALA A 232 7.31 -27.83 45.25
C ALA A 232 8.80 -27.80 44.90
N ALA A 233 9.12 -27.82 43.61
CA ALA A 233 10.49 -27.64 43.12
C ALA A 233 10.56 -26.59 42.01
N ARG A 234 11.76 -26.04 41.80
CA ARG A 234 12.13 -25.10 40.75
C ARG A 234 13.44 -25.53 40.11
N LEU A 235 13.52 -25.39 38.80
CA LEU A 235 14.69 -25.65 37.97
C LEU A 235 14.86 -24.45 37.03
N SER A 236 16.02 -23.79 37.04
CA SER A 236 16.26 -22.64 36.17
C SER A 236 17.73 -22.43 35.84
N GLY A 237 18.03 -22.07 34.59
CA GLY A 237 19.40 -21.83 34.12
C GLY A 237 19.47 -21.65 32.61
N GLN A 238 20.69 -21.46 32.10
CA GLN A 238 20.90 -21.36 30.66
C GLN A 238 21.07 -22.77 30.05
N VAL A 239 20.26 -23.07 29.04
CA VAL A 239 20.27 -24.32 28.30
C VAL A 239 20.71 -24.09 26.86
N ASN A 240 21.60 -24.95 26.38
CA ASN A 240 21.83 -25.14 24.96
C ASN A 240 20.83 -26.19 24.48
N LEU A 241 20.06 -25.87 23.44
CA LEU A 241 19.07 -26.78 22.87
C LEU A 241 19.70 -27.57 21.73
N ARG A 242 19.58 -28.89 21.78
CA ARG A 242 19.77 -29.79 20.63
C ARG A 242 18.50 -29.85 19.79
N GLY A 243 17.35 -29.80 20.46
CA GLY A 243 16.01 -29.69 19.90
C GLY A 243 14.96 -29.61 21.02
N ALA A 244 13.70 -29.44 20.66
CA ALA A 244 12.57 -29.68 21.56
C ALA A 244 11.31 -30.00 20.76
N GLN A 245 10.39 -30.76 21.36
CA GLN A 245 9.07 -31.03 20.82
C GLN A 245 8.01 -30.76 21.89
N ILE A 246 6.96 -30.02 21.55
CA ILE A 246 5.78 -29.80 22.39
C ILE A 246 4.57 -30.25 21.58
N SER A 247 3.75 -31.12 22.14
CA SER A 247 2.59 -31.71 21.46
C SER A 247 1.40 -31.78 22.41
N GLN A 248 0.60 -30.70 22.50
CA GLN A 248 -0.55 -30.62 23.40
C GLN A 248 -1.57 -29.54 23.00
N ASP A 249 -2.86 -29.81 23.27
CA ASP A 249 -3.98 -28.88 23.08
C ASP A 249 -4.01 -28.22 21.69
N GLY A 250 -3.65 -29.00 20.67
CA GLY A 250 -3.57 -28.58 19.28
C GLY A 250 -2.29 -27.83 18.89
N VAL A 251 -1.34 -27.64 19.81
CA VAL A 251 -0.01 -27.10 19.54
C VAL A 251 1.00 -28.23 19.32
N ASN A 252 1.57 -28.29 18.13
CA ASN A 252 2.67 -29.16 17.73
C ASN A 252 3.87 -28.28 17.34
N ALA A 253 4.70 -27.92 18.32
CA ALA A 253 5.91 -27.14 18.10
C ALA A 253 7.13 -28.07 18.06
N ARG A 254 8.02 -27.89 17.08
CA ARG A 254 9.30 -28.59 16.98
C ARG A 254 10.44 -27.58 16.79
N LEU A 255 11.27 -27.46 17.81
CA LEU A 255 12.51 -26.69 17.80
C LEU A 255 13.67 -27.63 17.45
N GLY A 256 14.58 -27.16 16.62
CA GLY A 256 15.91 -27.73 16.41
C GLY A 256 16.95 -27.05 17.30
N PRO A 257 18.22 -26.99 16.89
CA PRO A 257 19.29 -26.41 17.69
C PRO A 257 19.10 -24.93 18.02
N GLY A 258 19.57 -24.52 19.20
CA GLY A 258 19.47 -23.15 19.71
C GLY A 258 19.94 -23.00 21.15
N SER A 259 19.45 -21.96 21.84
CA SER A 259 19.63 -21.74 23.27
C SER A 259 18.42 -21.03 23.89
N ALA A 260 18.28 -21.15 25.21
CA ALA A 260 17.26 -20.45 25.99
C ALA A 260 17.71 -20.33 27.45
N GLU A 261 17.02 -19.50 28.24
CA GLU A 261 16.96 -19.63 29.70
C GLU A 261 15.70 -20.42 30.06
N ILE A 262 15.85 -21.57 30.70
CA ILE A 262 14.71 -22.36 31.21
C ILE A 262 14.34 -21.89 32.62
N ALA A 263 13.04 -21.89 32.92
CA ALA A 263 12.49 -21.75 34.26
C ALA A 263 11.28 -22.68 34.41
N ALA A 264 11.51 -23.88 34.94
CA ALA A 264 10.46 -24.83 35.31
C ALA A 264 10.21 -24.80 36.82
N SER A 265 8.98 -25.09 37.23
CA SER A 265 8.64 -25.33 38.63
C SER A 265 7.38 -26.17 38.76
N TYR A 266 7.35 -27.14 39.68
CA TYR A 266 6.12 -27.80 40.09
C TYR A 266 5.69 -27.33 41.49
N SER A 267 4.39 -27.44 41.78
CA SER A 267 3.83 -27.33 43.13
C SER A 267 2.61 -28.23 43.28
N GLN A 268 2.50 -28.93 44.41
CA GLN A 268 1.35 -29.77 44.75
C GLN A 268 0.31 -28.96 45.54
N ALA A 269 -0.94 -28.96 45.07
CA ALA A 269 -2.06 -28.41 45.81
C ALA A 269 -2.57 -29.39 46.87
N ALA A 270 -3.26 -28.87 47.89
CA ALA A 270 -3.79 -29.67 49.01
C ALA A 270 -4.84 -30.74 48.63
N ASP A 271 -5.30 -30.78 47.37
CA ASP A 271 -6.18 -31.83 46.82
C ASP A 271 -5.43 -32.90 45.99
N GLY A 272 -4.09 -32.87 46.02
CA GLY A 272 -3.18 -33.73 45.25
C GLY A 272 -2.90 -33.25 43.81
N THR A 273 -3.52 -32.16 43.34
CA THR A 273 -3.27 -31.65 41.98
C THR A 273 -1.88 -31.03 41.87
N LEU A 274 -1.05 -31.57 40.99
CA LEU A 274 0.24 -30.99 40.60
C LEU A 274 0.02 -29.86 39.59
N GLN A 275 0.59 -28.69 39.86
CA GLN A 275 0.68 -27.57 38.92
C GLN A 275 2.13 -27.43 38.47
N ILE A 276 2.39 -27.70 37.20
CA ILE A 276 3.72 -27.60 36.57
C ILE A 276 3.72 -26.36 35.67
N HIS A 277 4.58 -25.40 35.99
CA HIS A 277 4.95 -24.30 35.12
C HIS A 277 6.27 -24.64 34.43
N THR A 278 6.41 -24.32 33.15
CA THR A 278 7.69 -24.41 32.42
C THR A 278 7.76 -23.28 31.40
N ALA A 279 8.71 -22.36 31.59
CA ALA A 279 9.02 -21.30 30.67
C ALA A 279 10.39 -21.51 30.01
N LEU A 280 10.48 -21.19 28.73
CA LEU A 280 11.69 -20.87 28.00
C LEU A 280 11.66 -19.36 27.72
N GLU A 281 12.67 -18.63 28.18
CA GLU A 281 12.88 -17.21 27.91
C GLU A 281 14.15 -17.02 27.07
N LYS A 282 14.26 -15.88 26.38
CA LYS A 282 15.39 -15.56 25.47
C LYS A 282 15.69 -16.69 24.47
N LEU A 283 14.63 -17.29 23.94
CA LEU A 283 14.71 -18.41 23.00
C LEU A 283 15.29 -17.94 21.66
N ASP A 284 16.53 -18.34 21.40
CA ASP A 284 17.25 -18.16 20.13
C ASP A 284 17.42 -19.55 19.48
N ALA A 285 16.50 -19.94 18.59
CA ALA A 285 16.48 -21.30 18.05
C ALA A 285 15.91 -21.37 16.61
N THR A 286 16.31 -22.40 15.87
CA THR A 286 15.57 -22.79 14.66
C THR A 286 14.31 -23.55 15.08
N LEU A 287 13.15 -23.11 14.61
CA LEU A 287 11.88 -23.81 14.65
C LEU A 287 11.77 -24.60 13.34
N GLU A 288 11.75 -25.93 13.43
CA GLU A 288 11.70 -26.85 12.28
C GLU A 288 10.26 -27.04 11.77
N GLY A 289 9.28 -26.83 12.65
CA GLY A 289 7.86 -26.72 12.33
C GLY A 289 7.05 -26.27 13.54
N PHE A 290 5.95 -25.59 13.30
CA PHE A 290 4.97 -25.24 14.34
C PHE A 290 3.59 -25.29 13.73
N ASP A 291 2.78 -26.23 14.17
CA ASP A 291 1.37 -26.32 13.79
C ASP A 291 0.53 -26.05 15.03
N LEU A 292 -0.33 -25.03 14.97
CA LEU A 292 -1.32 -24.69 15.98
C LEU A 292 -2.70 -24.91 15.38
N SER A 293 -3.57 -25.62 16.09
CA SER A 293 -4.96 -25.87 15.69
C SER A 293 -5.88 -25.75 16.91
N ARG A 294 -6.71 -24.70 16.96
CA ARG A 294 -7.61 -24.40 18.09
C ARG A 294 -9.05 -24.40 17.64
N SER A 295 -9.85 -25.36 18.14
CA SER A 295 -11.31 -25.28 18.02
C SER A 295 -11.83 -24.09 18.83
N ARG A 296 -12.66 -23.27 18.19
CA ARG A 296 -13.43 -22.21 18.84
C ARG A 296 -14.79 -22.73 19.35
N PRO A 297 -15.50 -21.98 20.21
CA PRO A 297 -16.78 -22.42 20.80
C PRO A 297 -17.95 -22.55 19.81
N ASP A 298 -17.81 -21.97 18.62
CA ASP A 298 -18.72 -22.02 17.47
C ASP A 298 -18.46 -23.22 16.54
N GLY A 299 -17.40 -23.99 16.78
CA GLY A 299 -16.96 -25.09 15.93
C GLY A 299 -16.05 -24.70 14.76
N LYS A 300 -15.73 -23.40 14.58
CA LYS A 300 -14.68 -22.96 13.65
C LYS A 300 -13.29 -23.32 14.21
N LEU A 301 -12.29 -23.43 13.33
CA LEU A 301 -10.97 -23.97 13.65
C LEU A 301 -9.88 -22.98 13.26
N ASP A 302 -9.28 -22.33 14.25
CA ASP A 302 -8.13 -21.45 14.02
C ASP A 302 -6.88 -22.32 13.79
N GLN A 303 -6.25 -22.22 12.62
CA GLN A 303 -4.99 -22.88 12.29
C GLN A 303 -3.85 -21.87 12.03
N LEU A 304 -2.63 -22.24 12.39
CA LEU A 304 -1.39 -21.54 12.03
C LEU A 304 -0.26 -22.55 11.86
N SER A 305 0.32 -22.65 10.66
CA SER A 305 1.42 -23.55 10.32
C SER A 305 2.64 -22.74 9.87
N LEU A 306 3.73 -22.86 10.63
CA LEU A 306 5.06 -22.38 10.26
C LEU A 306 5.94 -23.54 9.80
N GLY A 307 6.74 -23.27 8.77
CA GLY A 307 7.85 -24.10 8.37
C GLY A 307 9.16 -23.67 9.02
N GLN A 308 10.28 -23.85 8.31
CA GLN A 308 11.58 -23.56 8.88
C GLN A 308 11.73 -22.07 9.20
N THR A 309 11.92 -21.75 10.48
CA THR A 309 11.80 -20.39 11.01
C THR A 309 12.87 -20.11 12.05
N GLN A 310 13.57 -18.98 11.96
CA GLN A 310 14.46 -18.52 13.03
C GLN A 310 13.64 -17.76 14.07
N VAL A 311 13.68 -18.24 15.32
CA VAL A 311 13.15 -17.53 16.49
C VAL A 311 14.31 -16.81 17.18
N LYS A 312 14.12 -15.54 17.55
CA LYS A 312 15.13 -14.73 18.26
C LYS A 312 14.54 -14.06 19.51
N GLY A 313 15.23 -14.17 20.65
CA GLY A 313 14.81 -13.58 21.91
C GLY A 313 13.39 -13.94 22.36
N GLY A 314 12.87 -15.08 21.91
CA GLY A 314 11.47 -15.47 22.11
C GLY A 314 11.16 -15.89 23.54
N SER A 315 9.88 -16.07 23.84
CA SER A 315 9.44 -16.79 25.04
C SER A 315 8.32 -17.78 24.75
N LEU A 316 8.29 -18.87 25.51
CA LEU A 316 7.29 -19.94 25.41
C LEU A 316 7.05 -20.54 26.79
N ALA A 317 5.82 -20.51 27.28
CA ALA A 317 5.44 -20.93 28.62
C ALA A 317 4.27 -21.93 28.59
N LEU A 318 4.37 -22.93 29.46
CA LEU A 318 3.48 -24.08 29.60
C LEU A 318 2.98 -24.16 31.05
N ASP A 319 1.70 -23.88 31.28
CA ASP A 319 1.04 -24.07 32.58
C ASP A 319 0.21 -25.37 32.55
N THR A 320 0.76 -26.49 33.01
CA THR A 320 0.08 -27.80 33.04
C THR A 320 -0.49 -28.09 34.43
N ARG A 321 -1.71 -28.64 34.49
CA ARG A 321 -2.33 -29.18 35.71
C ARG A 321 -2.57 -30.67 35.56
N ILE A 322 -2.04 -31.45 36.48
CA ILE A 322 -2.09 -32.91 36.49
C ILE A 322 -2.70 -33.37 37.81
N LYS A 323 -3.60 -34.35 37.78
CA LYS A 323 -4.14 -34.98 38.98
C LYS A 323 -3.87 -36.48 38.96
N PRO A 324 -3.40 -37.08 40.08
CA PRO A 324 -3.34 -38.52 40.22
C PRO A 324 -4.74 -39.14 40.11
N ASP A 325 -4.87 -40.14 39.25
CA ASP A 325 -6.07 -40.95 39.05
C ASP A 325 -5.68 -42.43 39.15
N GLY A 326 -5.66 -42.95 40.38
CA GLY A 326 -5.09 -44.26 40.70
C GLY A 326 -3.59 -44.32 40.35
N ASN A 327 -3.22 -45.24 39.46
CA ASN A 327 -1.84 -45.41 38.98
C ASN A 327 -1.52 -44.53 37.74
N HIS A 328 -2.45 -43.69 37.29
CA HIS A 328 -2.29 -42.83 36.12
C HIS A 328 -2.24 -41.35 36.51
N LEU A 329 -1.61 -40.54 35.67
CA LEU A 329 -1.56 -39.08 35.83
C LEU A 329 -2.49 -38.44 34.80
N ALA A 330 -3.68 -38.04 35.24
CA ALA A 330 -4.66 -37.38 34.37
C ALA A 330 -4.27 -35.89 34.20
N VAL A 331 -3.88 -35.50 32.98
CA VAL A 331 -3.72 -34.07 32.66
C VAL A 331 -5.10 -33.44 32.63
N LEU A 332 -5.42 -32.65 33.66
CA LEU A 332 -6.69 -31.94 33.76
C LEU A 332 -6.80 -30.85 32.70
N LYS A 333 -5.67 -30.17 32.44
CA LYS A 333 -5.62 -28.98 31.59
C LYS A 333 -4.19 -28.51 31.34
N THR A 334 -3.93 -27.93 30.16
CA THR A 334 -2.78 -27.05 29.93
C THR A 334 -3.22 -25.63 29.51
N ASP A 335 -2.40 -24.62 29.76
CA ASP A 335 -2.43 -23.31 29.12
C ASP A 335 -1.05 -23.00 28.50
N ILE A 336 -0.98 -22.90 27.17
CA ILE A 336 0.23 -22.46 26.45
C ILE A 336 0.17 -20.95 26.22
N ARG A 337 1.32 -20.28 26.39
CA ARG A 337 1.53 -18.86 26.10
C ARG A 337 2.90 -18.65 25.45
N GLY A 338 3.11 -17.58 24.70
CA GLY A 338 4.42 -17.28 24.14
C GLY A 338 4.48 -15.95 23.38
N SER A 339 5.69 -15.52 23.05
CA SER A 339 5.99 -14.34 22.26
C SER A 339 7.25 -14.63 21.44
N LEU A 340 7.08 -15.04 20.18
CA LEU A 340 8.17 -15.41 19.29
C LEU A 340 8.42 -14.26 18.29
N GLN A 341 9.63 -13.70 18.26
CA GLN A 341 10.07 -12.91 17.10
C GLN A 341 10.62 -13.90 16.07
N ALA A 342 9.93 -14.01 14.94
CA ALA A 342 10.08 -15.05 13.95
C ALA A 342 10.51 -14.48 12.58
N ASP A 343 11.33 -15.24 11.86
CA ASP A 343 11.91 -14.90 10.55
C ASP A 343 12.07 -16.22 9.76
N GLY A 344 11.16 -16.53 8.84
CA GLY A 344 10.99 -17.91 8.34
C GLY A 344 9.88 -18.16 7.33
N GLU A 345 9.55 -19.44 7.14
CA GLU A 345 8.45 -19.90 6.28
C GLU A 345 7.10 -19.87 7.04
N LEU A 346 6.12 -19.13 6.52
CA LEU A 346 4.71 -19.36 6.82
C LEU A 346 4.18 -20.36 5.78
N LYS A 347 3.61 -21.48 6.22
CA LYS A 347 2.96 -22.46 5.33
C LYS A 347 1.49 -22.13 5.15
N SER A 348 0.80 -21.82 6.25
CA SER A 348 -0.57 -21.33 6.23
C SER A 348 -0.94 -20.61 7.53
N ALA A 349 -1.94 -19.75 7.46
CA ALA A 349 -2.79 -19.42 8.61
C ALA A 349 -4.26 -19.45 8.16
N GLN A 350 -5.15 -19.81 9.05
CA GLN A 350 -6.60 -19.85 8.86
C GLN A 350 -7.22 -19.38 10.17
N LEU A 351 -7.64 -18.13 10.26
CA LEU A 351 -8.02 -17.49 11.52
C LEU A 351 -9.45 -16.95 11.43
N SER A 352 -10.29 -17.34 12.36
CA SER A 352 -11.70 -16.92 12.44
C SER A 352 -11.80 -15.63 13.25
N ILE A 353 -12.49 -14.62 12.72
CA ILE A 353 -12.56 -13.27 13.30
C ILE A 353 -14.03 -12.81 13.39
N PRO A 354 -14.56 -12.47 14.59
CA PRO A 354 -15.94 -12.07 14.75
C PRO A 354 -16.32 -10.85 13.90
N ASP A 355 -17.47 -10.93 13.20
CA ASP A 355 -17.99 -9.85 12.35
C ASP A 355 -19.37 -9.33 12.83
N ALA A 356 -20.12 -8.64 11.96
CA ALA A 356 -21.42 -8.06 12.33
C ALA A 356 -22.57 -9.08 12.50
N LYS A 357 -22.35 -10.38 12.22
CA LYS A 357 -23.38 -11.42 12.24
C LYS A 357 -22.85 -12.79 12.68
N ASP A 358 -21.69 -13.19 12.16
CA ASP A 358 -21.03 -14.45 12.50
C ASP A 358 -19.50 -14.26 12.57
N ASP A 359 -18.70 -14.91 11.73
CA ASP A 359 -17.24 -14.92 11.90
C ASP A 359 -16.51 -15.00 10.54
N ALA A 360 -15.92 -13.90 10.12
CA ALA A 360 -15.14 -13.83 8.88
C ALA A 360 -13.91 -14.74 8.95
N GLU A 361 -13.56 -15.41 7.85
CA GLU A 361 -12.41 -16.30 7.80
C GLU A 361 -11.24 -15.64 7.07
N VAL A 362 -10.11 -15.46 7.75
CA VAL A 362 -8.87 -14.92 7.19
C VAL A 362 -7.89 -16.05 6.91
N ARG A 363 -7.47 -16.18 5.65
CA ARG A 363 -6.45 -17.14 5.21
C ARG A 363 -5.17 -16.43 4.81
N LEU A 364 -4.04 -16.89 5.33
CA LEU A 364 -2.71 -16.58 4.80
C LEU A 364 -2.15 -17.85 4.15
N GLY A 365 -1.68 -17.74 2.91
CA GLY A 365 -1.04 -18.85 2.21
C GLY A 365 0.46 -18.95 2.50
N VAL A 366 1.14 -19.81 1.74
CA VAL A 366 2.59 -19.98 1.81
C VAL A 366 3.30 -18.66 1.49
N GLY A 367 4.30 -18.29 2.28
CA GLY A 367 5.14 -17.11 2.07
C GLY A 367 6.27 -17.02 3.11
N HIS A 368 7.12 -16.01 2.99
CA HIS A 368 8.18 -15.76 3.97
C HIS A 368 7.70 -14.72 5.00
N PHE A 369 7.56 -15.14 6.26
CA PHE A 369 7.09 -14.30 7.38
C PHE A 369 8.26 -13.75 8.19
N GLN A 370 8.25 -12.44 8.44
CA GLN A 370 9.14 -11.76 9.38
C GLN A 370 8.29 -10.88 10.31
N GLY A 371 8.24 -11.21 11.60
CA GLY A 371 7.34 -10.55 12.55
C GLY A 371 7.31 -11.14 13.94
N LYS A 372 6.26 -10.80 14.69
CA LYS A 372 5.98 -11.29 16.04
C LYS A 372 4.74 -12.18 16.04
N LEU A 373 4.84 -13.31 16.73
CA LEU A 373 3.74 -14.22 17.03
C LEU A 373 3.53 -14.25 18.56
N GLU A 374 2.41 -13.72 19.04
CA GLU A 374 1.98 -13.88 20.43
C GLU A 374 0.96 -15.03 20.52
N LEU A 375 1.25 -15.98 21.40
CA LEU A 375 0.37 -17.10 21.72
C LEU A 375 -0.24 -16.85 23.09
N ALA A 376 -1.56 -17.00 23.21
CA ALA A 376 -2.24 -16.95 24.49
C ALA A 376 -3.35 -18.00 24.59
N LYS A 377 -3.78 -18.22 25.83
CA LYS A 377 -4.88 -19.09 26.26
C LYS A 377 -6.17 -19.02 25.42
N LYS A 378 -6.49 -17.85 24.85
CA LYS A 378 -7.63 -17.65 23.93
C LYS A 378 -7.33 -16.74 22.73
N ALA A 379 -6.09 -16.31 22.55
CA ALA A 379 -5.69 -15.43 21.44
C ALA A 379 -4.57 -16.06 20.61
N ILE A 380 -4.56 -15.73 19.33
CA ILE A 380 -3.39 -15.74 18.47
C ILE A 380 -3.20 -14.29 18.03
N LYS A 381 -2.01 -13.72 18.20
CA LYS A 381 -1.66 -12.45 17.58
C LYS A 381 -0.51 -12.62 16.61
N LEU A 382 -0.69 -12.14 15.39
CA LEU A 382 0.31 -12.21 14.32
C LEU A 382 0.53 -10.78 13.80
N GLU A 383 1.72 -10.22 14.00
CA GLU A 383 2.06 -8.88 13.56
C GLU A 383 3.41 -8.87 12.83
N GLY A 384 3.42 -8.60 11.53
CA GLY A 384 4.64 -8.65 10.72
C GLY A 384 4.44 -8.41 9.24
N GLN A 385 5.43 -8.83 8.47
CA GLN A 385 5.42 -8.82 7.00
C GLN A 385 5.40 -10.27 6.49
N VAL A 386 4.65 -10.52 5.42
CA VAL A 386 4.69 -11.78 4.66
C VAL A 386 4.97 -11.46 3.20
N THR A 387 6.11 -11.90 2.66
CA THR A 387 6.43 -11.71 1.24
C THR A 387 5.96 -12.90 0.39
N ASP A 388 5.56 -12.60 -0.84
CA ASP A 388 5.04 -13.54 -1.84
C ASP A 388 3.76 -14.33 -1.47
N ALA A 389 3.11 -14.00 -0.36
CA ALA A 389 1.95 -14.71 0.15
C ALA A 389 0.64 -14.36 -0.57
N SER A 390 -0.33 -15.27 -0.48
CA SER A 390 -1.75 -14.98 -0.70
C SER A 390 -2.45 -14.61 0.60
N VAL A 391 -3.19 -13.50 0.62
CA VAL A 391 -4.12 -13.12 1.70
C VAL A 391 -5.54 -13.30 1.18
N GLY A 392 -6.28 -14.23 1.77
CA GLY A 392 -7.70 -14.45 1.53
C GLY A 392 -8.54 -13.97 2.72
N VAL A 393 -9.70 -13.42 2.44
CA VAL A 393 -10.77 -13.16 3.43
C VAL A 393 -12.06 -13.71 2.83
N SER A 394 -12.88 -14.43 3.59
CA SER A 394 -14.19 -14.91 3.15
C SER A 394 -15.29 -14.71 4.20
N ASP A 395 -16.53 -14.61 3.69
CA ASP A 395 -17.79 -14.44 4.43
C ASP A 395 -17.89 -13.18 5.31
N LEU A 396 -17.01 -12.19 5.11
CA LEU A 396 -16.99 -10.93 5.87
C LEU A 396 -18.27 -10.11 5.63
N GLN A 397 -19.04 -9.93 6.69
CA GLN A 397 -20.28 -9.16 6.70
C GLN A 397 -20.17 -7.98 7.67
N GLU A 398 -20.42 -6.78 7.16
CA GLU A 398 -20.41 -5.54 7.94
C GLU A 398 -21.71 -4.75 7.76
N LYS A 399 -22.17 -4.11 8.86
CA LYS A 399 -23.37 -3.28 8.87
C LYS A 399 -23.16 -2.07 9.79
N ARG A 400 -23.13 -0.87 9.22
CA ARG A 400 -23.04 0.41 9.95
C ARG A 400 -24.17 1.36 9.54
N ALA A 401 -24.16 2.58 10.05
CA ALA A 401 -25.31 3.50 9.97
C ALA A 401 -25.66 3.89 8.52
N GLY A 402 -26.62 3.18 7.92
CA GLY A 402 -27.08 3.41 6.55
C GLY A 402 -26.35 2.59 5.48
N ALA A 403 -25.45 1.67 5.84
CA ALA A 403 -24.77 0.81 4.87
C ALA A 403 -24.59 -0.63 5.37
N SER A 404 -24.62 -1.59 4.46
CA SER A 404 -24.23 -2.98 4.69
C SER A 404 -23.42 -3.54 3.52
N LEU A 405 -22.30 -4.18 3.84
CA LEU A 405 -21.42 -4.88 2.90
C LEU A 405 -21.44 -6.37 3.24
N SER A 406 -21.60 -7.22 2.23
CA SER A 406 -21.33 -8.65 2.31
C SER A 406 -20.28 -9.00 1.25
N LEU A 407 -19.13 -9.46 1.71
CA LEU A 407 -18.02 -9.90 0.90
C LEU A 407 -17.96 -11.43 0.95
N HIS A 408 -18.28 -12.10 -0.15
CA HIS A 408 -18.12 -13.56 -0.24
C HIS A 408 -16.64 -13.93 -0.16
N HIS A 409 -15.78 -13.22 -0.89
CA HIS A 409 -14.33 -13.34 -0.73
C HIS A 409 -13.56 -12.11 -1.23
N ALA A 410 -12.36 -11.91 -0.70
CA ALA A 410 -11.30 -11.09 -1.29
C ALA A 410 -9.96 -11.83 -1.19
N ASN A 411 -9.33 -12.10 -2.33
CA ASN A 411 -8.05 -12.78 -2.45
C ASN A 411 -7.02 -11.83 -3.08
N ALA A 412 -5.95 -11.51 -2.35
CA ALA A 412 -4.79 -10.76 -2.83
C ALA A 412 -3.56 -11.67 -2.86
N SER A 413 -2.64 -11.51 -3.83
CA SER A 413 -1.32 -12.13 -3.80
C SER A 413 -0.21 -11.09 -3.97
N GLY A 414 0.84 -11.16 -3.14
CA GLY A 414 1.92 -10.19 -3.16
C GLY A 414 2.62 -10.06 -1.81
N ASN A 415 3.08 -8.84 -1.50
CA ASN A 415 3.75 -8.57 -0.23
C ASN A 415 2.77 -7.92 0.75
N ALA A 416 2.48 -8.61 1.85
CA ALA A 416 1.54 -8.18 2.87
C ALA A 416 2.27 -7.66 4.12
N LYS A 417 1.74 -6.61 4.74
CA LYS A 417 1.87 -6.38 6.19
C LYS A 417 0.59 -6.90 6.83
N VAL A 418 0.71 -7.71 7.87
CA VAL A 418 -0.44 -8.31 8.56
C VAL A 418 -0.39 -7.96 10.05
N LYS A 419 -1.55 -7.63 10.61
CA LYS A 419 -1.79 -7.50 12.04
C LYS A 419 -3.13 -8.14 12.37
N ILE A 420 -3.09 -9.20 13.17
CA ILE A 420 -4.25 -10.02 13.51
C ILE A 420 -4.25 -10.23 15.03
N ASP A 421 -5.39 -10.13 15.69
CA ASP A 421 -5.60 -10.51 17.10
C ASP A 421 -6.98 -11.17 17.26
N THR A 422 -6.99 -12.51 17.34
CA THR A 422 -8.25 -13.28 17.38
C THR A 422 -9.03 -13.11 18.68
N GLN A 423 -8.44 -12.56 19.74
CA GLN A 423 -9.17 -12.21 20.96
C GLN A 423 -9.78 -10.80 20.89
N ALA A 424 -9.12 -9.85 20.22
CA ALA A 424 -9.66 -8.51 20.01
C ALA A 424 -10.68 -8.44 18.85
N GLY A 425 -10.73 -9.47 17.99
CA GLY A 425 -11.52 -9.45 16.76
C GLY A 425 -10.97 -8.43 15.76
N THR A 426 -9.66 -8.19 15.76
CA THR A 426 -9.01 -7.20 14.88
C THR A 426 -8.15 -7.84 13.81
N PHE A 427 -8.20 -7.22 12.64
CA PHE A 427 -7.49 -7.62 11.43
C PHE A 427 -7.20 -6.37 10.60
N ASP A 428 -5.96 -6.25 10.13
CA ASP A 428 -5.46 -5.26 9.19
C ASP A 428 -4.39 -5.96 8.33
N ALA A 429 -4.64 -6.08 7.04
CA ALA A 429 -3.73 -6.65 6.06
C ALA A 429 -3.55 -5.69 4.87
N GLN A 430 -2.37 -5.08 4.80
CA GLN A 430 -1.98 -4.14 3.74
C GLN A 430 -1.09 -4.86 2.73
N VAL A 431 -1.68 -5.22 1.58
CA VAL A 431 -1.07 -6.05 0.53
C VAL A 431 -0.75 -5.19 -0.69
N GLN A 432 0.54 -5.17 -1.07
CA GLN A 432 0.94 -4.73 -2.41
C GLN A 432 0.66 -5.87 -3.39
N ALA A 433 -0.55 -5.90 -3.92
CA ALA A 433 -1.13 -7.00 -4.67
C ALA A 433 -0.68 -7.01 -6.14
N ARG A 434 0.02 -8.09 -6.55
CA ARG A 434 0.26 -8.45 -7.95
C ARG A 434 -1.00 -8.98 -8.62
N SER A 435 -1.86 -9.65 -7.85
CA SER A 435 -3.22 -10.03 -8.24
C SER A 435 -4.16 -9.73 -7.08
N PHE A 436 -5.33 -9.19 -7.39
CA PHE A 436 -6.48 -9.05 -6.51
C PHE A 436 -7.70 -9.62 -7.22
N ASP A 437 -8.51 -10.40 -6.52
CA ASP A 437 -9.79 -10.97 -6.98
C ASP A 437 -10.76 -10.99 -5.80
N ALA A 438 -11.82 -10.19 -5.88
CA ALA A 438 -12.82 -10.09 -4.83
C ALA A 438 -14.24 -10.14 -5.38
N LEU A 439 -15.13 -10.80 -4.65
CA LEU A 439 -16.56 -10.86 -4.92
C LEU A 439 -17.31 -10.21 -3.76
N VAL A 440 -17.75 -8.98 -3.98
CA VAL A 440 -18.79 -8.35 -3.16
C VAL A 440 -20.10 -9.04 -3.55
N GLN A 441 -20.75 -9.70 -2.60
CA GLN A 441 -21.99 -10.44 -2.85
C GLN A 441 -23.21 -9.53 -2.82
N ASP A 442 -23.20 -8.55 -1.92
CA ASP A 442 -24.29 -7.63 -1.67
C ASP A 442 -23.68 -6.33 -1.10
N PHE A 443 -23.98 -5.19 -1.70
CA PHE A 443 -23.70 -3.89 -1.06
C PHE A 443 -24.93 -3.00 -1.13
N ARG A 444 -25.39 -2.55 0.04
CA ARG A 444 -26.53 -1.64 0.16
C ARG A 444 -26.11 -0.37 0.87
N GLY A 445 -26.34 0.77 0.25
CA GLY A 445 -26.06 2.10 0.80
C GLY A 445 -27.30 2.98 0.77
N THR A 446 -27.56 3.70 1.85
CA THR A 446 -28.64 4.70 1.94
C THR A 446 -28.08 6.04 2.40
N GLN A 447 -28.22 7.07 1.58
CA GLN A 447 -27.57 8.36 1.78
C GLN A 447 -28.55 9.48 1.41
N GLY A 448 -29.23 10.02 2.42
CA GLY A 448 -30.28 11.03 2.23
C GLY A 448 -31.44 10.51 1.38
N SER A 449 -31.50 10.95 0.11
CA SER A 449 -32.54 10.57 -0.87
C SER A 449 -32.14 9.43 -1.81
N LEU A 450 -30.88 8.98 -1.75
CA LEU A 450 -30.36 7.86 -2.52
C LEU A 450 -30.49 6.55 -1.74
N LYS A 451 -30.96 5.50 -2.42
CA LYS A 451 -30.76 4.10 -2.03
C LYS A 451 -30.08 3.37 -3.20
N LEU A 452 -28.97 2.72 -2.90
CA LEU A 452 -28.15 1.96 -3.83
C LEU A 452 -28.12 0.50 -3.34
N ASP A 453 -28.49 -0.43 -4.21
CA ASP A 453 -28.52 -1.87 -3.99
C ASP A 453 -27.73 -2.52 -5.15
N VAL A 454 -26.49 -2.94 -4.85
CA VAL A 454 -25.51 -3.43 -5.83
C VAL A 454 -25.49 -4.95 -5.81
N ALA A 455 -25.66 -5.54 -6.98
CA ALA A 455 -25.68 -6.98 -7.19
C ALA A 455 -24.27 -7.58 -7.00
N PRO A 456 -24.12 -8.92 -6.99
CA PRO A 456 -22.82 -9.58 -6.97
C PRO A 456 -21.83 -8.97 -7.98
N THR A 457 -20.73 -8.44 -7.46
CA THR A 457 -19.77 -7.61 -8.18
C THR A 457 -18.36 -8.13 -7.97
N SER A 458 -17.73 -8.52 -9.08
CA SER A 458 -16.35 -8.97 -9.13
C SER A 458 -15.40 -7.79 -9.35
N VAL A 459 -14.31 -7.75 -8.58
CA VAL A 459 -13.22 -6.76 -8.67
C VAL A 459 -11.92 -7.52 -8.91
N GLN A 460 -11.27 -7.31 -10.06
CA GLN A 460 -10.07 -8.07 -10.47
C GLN A 460 -8.97 -7.14 -10.99
N GLY A 461 -7.74 -7.26 -10.50
CA GLY A 461 -6.64 -6.43 -10.99
C GLY A 461 -5.35 -6.51 -10.16
N SER A 462 -4.63 -5.38 -10.08
CA SER A 462 -3.40 -5.25 -9.28
C SER A 462 -3.31 -3.85 -8.68
N GLY A 463 -2.66 -3.71 -7.52
CA GLY A 463 -2.67 -2.44 -6.78
C GLY A 463 -2.20 -2.52 -5.32
N SER A 464 -2.63 -1.57 -4.52
CA SER A 464 -2.56 -1.60 -3.06
C SER A 464 -3.93 -1.98 -2.49
N VAL A 465 -3.96 -2.93 -1.56
CA VAL A 465 -5.19 -3.45 -0.96
C VAL A 465 -5.05 -3.44 0.56
N SER A 466 -5.99 -2.81 1.26
CA SER A 466 -6.24 -2.90 2.69
C SER A 466 -7.45 -3.80 2.91
N LEU A 467 -7.27 -4.88 3.67
CA LEU A 467 -8.35 -5.75 4.14
C LEU A 467 -8.36 -5.67 5.67
N SER A 468 -9.50 -5.35 6.27
CA SER A 468 -9.58 -5.13 7.72
C SER A 468 -10.92 -5.59 8.30
N ASN A 469 -11.02 -5.64 9.64
CA ASN A 469 -12.30 -5.82 10.33
C ASN A 469 -13.24 -4.60 10.22
N ALA A 470 -12.78 -3.50 9.61
CA ALA A 470 -13.60 -2.37 9.21
C ALA A 470 -13.95 -2.40 7.71
N GLY A 471 -13.62 -3.48 6.98
CA GLY A 471 -13.93 -3.62 5.55
C GLY A 471 -12.70 -3.52 4.63
N VAL A 472 -12.90 -3.02 3.41
CA VAL A 472 -11.96 -3.17 2.28
C VAL A 472 -11.66 -1.83 1.61
N ARG A 473 -10.37 -1.52 1.40
CA ARG A 473 -9.90 -0.46 0.50
C ARG A 473 -8.97 -1.02 -0.56
N ALA A 474 -9.16 -0.64 -1.83
CA ALA A 474 -8.32 -1.10 -2.94
C ALA A 474 -8.09 0.03 -3.96
N THR A 475 -6.85 0.26 -4.37
CA THR A 475 -6.46 1.28 -5.37
C THR A 475 -5.43 0.71 -6.36
N GLY A 476 -5.59 0.93 -7.67
CA GLY A 476 -4.68 0.41 -8.69
C GLY A 476 -5.29 0.30 -10.09
N ASP A 477 -4.75 -0.59 -10.93
CA ASP A 477 -5.42 -1.00 -12.18
C ASP A 477 -6.35 -2.17 -11.85
N LEU A 478 -7.52 -1.80 -11.33
CA LEU A 478 -8.59 -2.73 -10.97
C LEU A 478 -9.68 -2.67 -12.04
N LYS A 479 -10.17 -3.83 -12.47
CA LYS A 479 -11.35 -3.96 -13.33
C LYS A 479 -12.54 -4.33 -12.44
N VAL A 480 -13.70 -3.80 -12.76
CA VAL A 480 -14.95 -4.13 -12.08
C VAL A 480 -15.93 -4.68 -13.10
N LYS A 481 -16.52 -5.82 -12.76
CA LYS A 481 -17.61 -6.45 -13.49
C LYS A 481 -18.72 -6.82 -12.52
N GLY A 482 -19.80 -6.05 -12.56
CA GLY A 482 -20.88 -6.16 -11.59
C GLY A 482 -22.25 -5.77 -12.15
N GLY A 483 -23.28 -6.12 -11.39
CA GLY A 483 -24.64 -5.64 -11.62
C GLY A 483 -25.02 -4.54 -10.62
N MET A 484 -25.94 -3.66 -11.01
CA MET A 484 -26.78 -2.95 -10.03
C MET A 484 -28.20 -3.51 -10.08
N ASP A 485 -28.71 -3.97 -8.95
CA ASP A 485 -30.06 -4.54 -8.84
C ASP A 485 -31.10 -3.43 -8.64
N ALA A 486 -30.78 -2.39 -7.88
CA ALA A 486 -31.60 -1.18 -7.83
C ALA A 486 -30.78 0.07 -7.45
N VAL A 487 -30.80 1.09 -8.32
CA VAL A 487 -30.55 2.48 -7.90
C VAL A 487 -31.90 3.18 -7.80
N ARG A 488 -32.24 3.72 -6.63
CA ARG A 488 -33.48 4.43 -6.36
C ARG A 488 -33.17 5.81 -5.81
N VAL A 489 -33.60 6.84 -6.54
CA VAL A 489 -33.39 8.26 -6.22
C VAL A 489 -34.76 8.89 -5.98
N GLU A 490 -35.02 9.34 -4.76
CA GLU A 490 -36.30 9.93 -4.36
C GLU A 490 -36.12 11.34 -3.81
N SER A 491 -35.91 12.31 -4.71
CA SER A 491 -35.92 13.74 -4.37
C SER A 491 -37.32 14.34 -4.59
N LYS A 492 -37.51 15.61 -4.21
CA LYS A 492 -38.75 16.35 -4.48
C LYS A 492 -38.99 16.63 -5.97
N ALA A 493 -37.96 16.53 -6.82
CA ALA A 493 -38.00 16.87 -8.24
C ALA A 493 -37.73 15.67 -9.18
N LEU A 494 -37.16 14.58 -8.65
CA LEU A 494 -36.81 13.38 -9.39
C LEU A 494 -37.23 12.14 -8.62
N LYS A 495 -38.05 11.30 -9.26
CA LYS A 495 -38.30 9.92 -8.83
C LYS A 495 -37.87 8.99 -9.93
N ALA A 496 -36.65 8.48 -9.79
CA ALA A 496 -36.05 7.52 -10.70
C ALA A 496 -35.74 6.23 -9.95
N GLN A 497 -36.17 5.12 -10.53
CA GLN A 497 -35.74 3.78 -10.13
C GLN A 497 -35.24 3.07 -11.39
N THR A 498 -34.07 2.43 -11.30
CA THR A 498 -33.53 1.62 -12.40
C THR A 498 -34.34 0.33 -12.54
N ALA A 499 -34.38 -0.26 -13.74
CA ALA A 499 -34.68 -1.68 -13.81
C ALA A 499 -33.49 -2.47 -13.21
N ALA A 500 -33.74 -3.67 -12.69
CA ALA A 500 -32.68 -4.57 -12.24
C ALA A 500 -31.85 -5.05 -13.43
N GLY A 501 -30.55 -5.29 -13.19
CA GLY A 501 -29.62 -5.77 -14.22
C GLY A 501 -28.98 -4.67 -15.06
N ILE A 502 -28.66 -3.50 -14.48
CA ILE A 502 -27.65 -2.63 -15.08
C ILE A 502 -26.32 -3.39 -15.05
N GLN A 503 -25.67 -3.54 -16.19
CA GLN A 503 -24.32 -4.09 -16.27
C GLN A 503 -23.29 -2.96 -16.20
N VAL A 504 -22.27 -3.16 -15.36
CA VAL A 504 -21.12 -2.27 -15.22
C VAL A 504 -19.87 -3.07 -15.60
N ASP A 505 -19.20 -2.66 -16.68
CA ASP A 505 -17.88 -3.14 -17.07
C ASP A 505 -16.96 -1.91 -17.21
N GLY A 506 -15.89 -1.87 -16.42
CA GLY A 506 -15.09 -0.66 -16.24
C GLY A 506 -13.83 -0.85 -15.41
N ARG A 507 -13.13 0.25 -15.18
CA ARG A 507 -11.97 0.30 -14.27
C ARG A 507 -12.31 1.05 -13.00
N LEU A 508 -11.85 0.52 -11.88
CA LEU A 508 -11.98 1.09 -10.56
C LEU A 508 -10.64 1.70 -10.17
N LYS A 509 -10.61 3.02 -9.97
CA LYS A 509 -9.43 3.75 -9.51
C LYS A 509 -9.25 3.59 -8.00
N SER A 510 -10.38 3.62 -7.28
CA SER A 510 -10.43 3.51 -5.83
C SER A 510 -11.74 2.89 -5.37
N LEU A 511 -11.66 1.84 -4.56
CA LEU A 511 -12.73 1.41 -3.65
C LEU A 511 -12.27 1.70 -2.22
N VAL A 512 -13.15 2.28 -1.43
CA VAL A 512 -13.09 2.34 0.02
C VAL A 512 -14.46 1.93 0.54
N ALA A 513 -14.51 0.87 1.31
CA ALA A 513 -15.65 0.48 2.13
C ALA A 513 -15.06 0.21 3.51
N GLU A 514 -14.65 1.28 4.20
CA GLU A 514 -13.97 1.18 5.50
C GLU A 514 -14.77 1.93 6.58
N GLY A 515 -15.46 1.18 7.44
CA GLY A 515 -16.20 1.69 8.59
C GLY A 515 -17.43 2.51 8.20
N SER A 516 -17.38 3.84 8.39
CA SER A 516 -18.41 4.76 7.91
C SER A 516 -18.21 5.19 6.45
N ASP A 517 -17.00 4.98 5.93
CA ASP A 517 -16.51 5.71 4.76
C ASP A 517 -16.62 4.81 3.53
N PHE A 518 -17.80 4.83 2.91
CA PHE A 518 -17.97 4.30 1.56
C PHE A 518 -17.60 5.36 0.52
N SER A 519 -16.65 5.02 -0.35
CA SER A 519 -16.25 5.78 -1.52
C SER A 519 -15.88 4.83 -2.65
N LEU A 520 -16.46 5.03 -3.84
CA LEU A 520 -16.16 4.24 -5.03
C LEU A 520 -15.91 5.21 -6.19
N GLU A 521 -14.71 5.19 -6.76
CA GLU A 521 -14.36 5.93 -7.96
C GLU A 521 -13.98 4.97 -9.09
N ALA A 522 -14.81 4.92 -10.12
CA ALA A 522 -14.65 4.04 -11.28
C ALA A 522 -14.98 4.78 -12.59
N SER A 523 -14.29 4.43 -13.67
CA SER A 523 -14.65 4.83 -15.04
C SER A 523 -15.15 3.63 -15.81
N ALA A 524 -16.41 3.67 -16.25
CA ALA A 524 -17.12 2.51 -16.78
C ALA A 524 -17.87 2.81 -18.07
N ASN A 525 -18.02 1.77 -18.90
CA ASN A 525 -18.96 1.79 -20.01
C ASN A 525 -20.31 1.35 -19.46
N VAL A 526 -21.24 2.30 -19.32
CA VAL A 526 -22.54 2.06 -18.70
C VAL A 526 -23.59 1.85 -19.78
N ALA A 527 -24.35 0.76 -19.69
CA ALA A 527 -25.56 0.52 -20.46
C ALA A 527 -26.72 0.23 -19.49
N ALA A 528 -27.62 1.19 -19.32
CA ALA A 528 -28.68 1.14 -18.31
C ALA A 528 -30.07 1.40 -18.91
N ASN A 529 -31.00 0.50 -18.65
CA ASN A 529 -32.41 0.65 -19.03
C ASN A 529 -33.23 1.10 -17.82
N LEU A 530 -33.75 2.33 -17.87
CA LEU A 530 -34.60 2.93 -16.84
C LEU A 530 -36.07 2.71 -17.22
N ARG A 531 -36.84 2.06 -16.33
CA ARG A 531 -38.28 1.82 -16.51
C ARG A 531 -39.08 2.68 -15.55
N GLY A 532 -40.09 3.38 -16.04
CA GLY A 532 -40.89 4.28 -15.20
C GLY A 532 -40.08 5.47 -14.68
N ALA A 533 -39.12 5.96 -15.47
CA ALA A 533 -38.37 7.16 -15.13
C ALA A 533 -39.34 8.35 -15.13
N SER A 534 -39.48 9.01 -13.97
CA SER A 534 -40.42 10.12 -13.80
C SER A 534 -39.69 11.39 -13.38
N PHE A 535 -39.67 12.35 -14.30
CA PHE A 535 -39.09 13.68 -14.11
C PHE A 535 -40.24 14.65 -13.79
N GLN A 536 -40.22 15.25 -12.61
CA GLN A 536 -41.25 16.22 -12.19
C GLN A 536 -40.60 17.51 -11.70
N MET A 537 -40.41 18.43 -12.64
CA MET A 537 -40.13 19.83 -12.36
C MET A 537 -41.44 20.60 -12.09
N ARG A 538 -41.32 21.88 -11.73
CA ARG A 538 -42.46 22.77 -11.44
C ARG A 538 -43.47 22.84 -12.60
N ASP A 539 -42.96 23.12 -13.80
CA ASP A 539 -43.75 23.31 -15.02
C ASP A 539 -43.40 22.28 -16.11
N MET A 540 -42.88 21.11 -15.69
CA MET A 540 -42.65 19.97 -16.58
C MET A 540 -42.85 18.65 -15.84
N ARG A 541 -43.72 17.80 -16.39
CA ARG A 541 -43.76 16.36 -16.06
C ARG A 541 -43.40 15.61 -17.32
N ALA A 542 -42.55 14.60 -17.20
CA ALA A 542 -42.31 13.60 -18.23
C ALA A 542 -42.18 12.23 -17.57
N ALA A 543 -42.93 11.25 -18.08
CA ALA A 543 -42.80 9.84 -17.73
C ALA A 543 -42.36 9.06 -18.98
N GLY A 544 -41.59 7.99 -18.78
CA GLY A 544 -41.10 7.21 -19.91
C GLY A 544 -40.24 5.99 -19.55
N ALA A 545 -39.89 5.27 -20.61
CA ALA A 545 -38.70 4.42 -20.64
C ALA A 545 -37.52 5.24 -21.15
N ALA A 546 -36.35 5.07 -20.52
CA ALA A 546 -35.11 5.71 -20.96
C ALA A 546 -33.95 4.72 -21.03
N GLN A 547 -33.09 4.89 -22.01
CA GLN A 547 -31.87 4.11 -22.20
C GLN A 547 -30.66 5.04 -22.07
N PHE A 548 -29.77 4.76 -21.11
CA PHE A 548 -28.49 5.43 -21.00
C PHE A 548 -27.38 4.54 -21.57
N THR A 549 -26.53 5.12 -22.41
CA THR A 549 -25.33 4.48 -22.97
C THR A 549 -24.19 5.49 -23.05
N GLY A 550 -23.00 5.13 -22.57
CA GLY A 550 -21.81 5.96 -22.74
C GLY A 550 -20.68 5.59 -21.79
N HIS A 551 -19.56 6.31 -21.88
CA HIS A 551 -18.50 6.27 -20.87
C HIS A 551 -18.83 7.24 -19.74
N ALA A 552 -18.62 6.81 -18.50
CA ALA A 552 -18.90 7.62 -17.32
C ALA A 552 -17.89 7.38 -16.19
N ASP A 553 -17.29 8.47 -15.70
CA ASP A 553 -16.61 8.53 -14.41
C ASP A 553 -17.65 8.66 -13.30
N VAL A 554 -17.81 7.59 -12.51
CA VAL A 554 -18.71 7.50 -11.36
C VAL A 554 -17.89 7.60 -10.08
N ARG A 555 -18.15 8.64 -9.28
CA ARG A 555 -17.64 8.80 -7.92
C ARG A 555 -18.79 8.79 -6.91
N VAL A 556 -18.99 7.68 -6.22
CA VAL A 556 -19.84 7.60 -5.03
C VAL A 556 -18.99 7.97 -3.81
N GLY A 557 -19.53 8.72 -2.86
CA GLY A 557 -18.82 9.08 -1.62
C GLY A 557 -19.73 9.77 -0.59
N PRO A 558 -19.23 10.14 0.60
CA PRO A 558 -20.03 10.75 1.67
C PRO A 558 -20.71 12.09 1.29
N ASP A 559 -20.21 12.78 0.25
CA ASP A 559 -20.86 13.97 -0.32
C ASP A 559 -22.08 13.65 -1.21
N GLY A 560 -22.11 12.46 -1.82
CA GLY A 560 -23.14 11.99 -2.75
C GLY A 560 -22.61 11.12 -3.89
N VAL A 561 -23.44 10.90 -4.91
CA VAL A 561 -23.04 10.30 -6.19
C VAL A 561 -22.77 11.39 -7.20
N PHE A 562 -21.59 11.34 -7.82
CA PHE A 562 -21.17 12.19 -8.92
C PHE A 562 -20.95 11.30 -10.15
N VAL A 563 -21.49 11.69 -11.30
CA VAL A 563 -21.31 11.01 -12.57
C VAL A 563 -20.96 12.06 -13.61
N THR A 564 -19.73 12.04 -14.11
CA THR A 564 -19.30 12.87 -15.24
C THR A 564 -19.20 11.96 -16.46
N ALA A 565 -19.98 12.26 -17.49
CA ALA A 565 -20.19 11.39 -18.64
C ALA A 565 -20.08 12.20 -19.95
N PRO A 566 -18.88 12.64 -20.35
CA PRO A 566 -18.71 13.55 -21.49
C PRO A 566 -19.25 12.95 -22.81
N ASP A 567 -19.11 11.63 -22.97
CA ASP A 567 -19.63 10.84 -24.10
C ASP A 567 -21.00 10.18 -23.75
N GLY A 568 -21.70 10.66 -22.73
CA GLY A 568 -22.95 10.11 -22.22
C GLY A 568 -24.15 10.41 -23.12
N HIS A 569 -24.96 9.40 -23.42
CA HIS A 569 -26.18 9.51 -24.21
C HIS A 569 -27.38 8.92 -23.46
N LEU A 570 -28.44 9.71 -23.29
CA LEU A 570 -29.68 9.31 -22.63
C LEU A 570 -30.86 9.50 -23.59
N ALA A 571 -31.32 8.43 -24.21
CA ALA A 571 -32.50 8.40 -25.05
C ALA A 571 -33.75 8.13 -24.20
N VAL A 572 -34.64 9.11 -24.07
CA VAL A 572 -35.93 9.00 -23.37
C VAL A 572 -37.07 8.96 -24.38
N SER A 573 -37.93 7.93 -24.29
CA SER A 573 -39.25 7.93 -24.92
C SER A 573 -40.24 8.59 -23.98
N VAL A 574 -40.93 9.64 -24.43
CA VAL A 574 -41.90 10.39 -23.62
C VAL A 574 -43.31 9.81 -23.82
N ASP A 575 -43.98 9.44 -22.72
CA ASP A 575 -45.34 8.89 -22.74
C ASP A 575 -46.42 9.99 -22.69
N ASP A 576 -46.22 11.01 -21.86
CA ASP A 576 -46.95 12.29 -21.78
C ASP A 576 -45.97 13.33 -21.23
N ALA A 577 -45.96 14.53 -21.81
CA ALA A 577 -45.31 15.68 -21.17
C ALA A 577 -46.01 17.00 -21.46
N LYS A 578 -46.00 17.90 -20.48
CA LYS A 578 -46.43 19.30 -20.63
C LYS A 578 -45.26 20.21 -20.35
N LEU A 579 -45.00 21.16 -21.26
CA LEU A 579 -43.84 22.04 -21.21
C LEU A 579 -44.26 23.51 -21.20
N GLY A 580 -43.84 24.23 -20.16
CA GLY A 580 -43.83 25.69 -20.13
C GLY A 580 -45.02 26.34 -19.45
N ASN A 581 -44.81 27.60 -19.08
CA ASN A 581 -45.81 28.50 -18.51
C ASN A 581 -45.86 29.80 -19.33
N GLY A 582 -46.87 30.65 -19.09
CA GLY A 582 -46.98 31.94 -19.77
C GLY A 582 -47.10 31.82 -21.30
N ASP A 583 -46.13 32.38 -22.01
CA ASP A 583 -46.12 32.61 -23.46
C ASP A 583 -45.74 31.39 -24.32
N LEU A 584 -45.34 30.27 -23.72
CA LEU A 584 -45.19 28.98 -24.41
C LEU A 584 -45.79 27.86 -23.56
N LYS A 585 -46.70 27.09 -24.16
CA LYS A 585 -47.31 25.90 -23.56
C LYS A 585 -47.42 24.81 -24.61
N LEU A 586 -46.62 23.75 -24.47
CA LEU A 586 -46.66 22.59 -25.36
C LEU A 586 -47.23 21.37 -24.64
N ASP A 587 -48.05 20.62 -25.36
CA ASP A 587 -48.74 19.41 -24.91
C ASP A 587 -48.19 18.26 -25.77
N VAL A 588 -47.20 17.54 -25.24
CA VAL A 588 -46.32 16.63 -25.96
C VAL A 588 -46.91 15.23 -25.99
N ALA A 589 -47.18 14.76 -27.21
CA ALA A 589 -47.80 13.46 -27.48
C ALA A 589 -46.85 12.28 -27.19
N ALA A 590 -47.44 11.15 -26.85
CA ALA A 590 -46.76 9.87 -26.65
C ALA A 590 -45.88 9.47 -27.85
N GLY A 591 -44.69 8.93 -27.57
CA GLY A 591 -43.71 8.52 -28.59
C GLY A 591 -42.80 9.65 -29.08
N SER A 592 -42.93 10.84 -28.51
CA SER A 592 -41.94 11.92 -28.62
C SER A 592 -40.60 11.50 -28.02
N LYS A 593 -39.49 12.05 -28.53
CA LYS A 593 -38.14 11.64 -28.12
C LYS A 593 -37.37 12.78 -27.49
N LEU A 594 -36.70 12.49 -26.38
CA LEU A 594 -35.77 13.40 -25.73
C LEU A 594 -34.39 12.73 -25.66
N ASP A 595 -33.46 13.25 -26.46
CA ASP A 595 -32.05 12.88 -26.52
C ASP A 595 -31.28 13.84 -25.59
N VAL A 596 -30.67 13.32 -24.52
CA VAL A 596 -29.90 14.13 -23.56
C VAL A 596 -28.46 13.69 -23.52
N ARG A 597 -27.54 14.65 -23.58
CA ARG A 597 -26.11 14.49 -23.35
C ARG A 597 -25.75 15.07 -21.98
N PRO A 598 -25.94 14.32 -20.87
CA PRO A 598 -25.55 14.80 -19.55
C PRO A 598 -24.03 14.89 -19.46
N GLN A 599 -23.48 16.09 -19.20
CA GLN A 599 -22.04 16.24 -18.94
C GLN A 599 -21.73 15.85 -17.49
N ASP A 600 -22.46 16.43 -16.54
CA ASP A 600 -22.23 16.26 -15.10
C ASP A 600 -23.58 16.02 -14.39
N ILE A 601 -23.64 14.98 -13.55
CA ILE A 601 -24.77 14.64 -12.68
C ILE A 601 -24.23 14.51 -11.25
N ALA A 602 -24.69 15.36 -10.33
CA ALA A 602 -24.37 15.26 -8.91
C ALA A 602 -25.66 15.09 -8.09
N ILE A 603 -25.79 13.96 -7.40
CA ILE A 603 -26.90 13.58 -6.52
C ILE A 603 -26.36 13.62 -5.09
N THR A 604 -26.58 14.72 -4.38
CA THR A 604 -26.09 14.92 -3.01
C THR A 604 -27.26 14.99 -2.02
N GLY A 605 -26.95 14.99 -0.72
CA GLY A 605 -27.95 15.23 0.33
C GLY A 605 -28.69 16.58 0.19
N ALA A 606 -28.10 17.55 -0.51
CA ALA A 606 -28.70 18.86 -0.80
C ALA A 606 -29.59 18.87 -2.07
N GLY A 607 -29.61 17.79 -2.86
CA GLY A 607 -30.44 17.65 -4.07
C GLY A 607 -29.67 17.21 -5.31
N THR A 608 -30.34 17.28 -6.47
CA THR A 608 -29.80 16.84 -7.77
C THR A 608 -29.38 18.04 -8.61
N LYS A 609 -28.10 18.12 -8.96
CA LYS A 609 -27.56 19.00 -10.01
C LYS A 609 -27.34 18.17 -11.27
N VAL A 610 -27.95 18.55 -12.39
CA VAL A 610 -27.69 17.99 -13.71
C VAL A 610 -27.25 19.12 -14.62
N LYS A 611 -26.15 18.93 -15.34
CA LYS A 611 -25.65 19.81 -16.39
C LYS A 611 -25.73 19.06 -17.72
N ILE A 612 -26.49 19.61 -18.65
CA ILE A 612 -26.76 19.06 -19.98
C ILE A 612 -25.89 19.81 -20.98
N GLY A 613 -25.12 19.06 -21.78
CA GLY A 613 -24.22 19.57 -22.80
C GLY A 613 -24.90 19.90 -24.13
N PRO A 614 -24.19 20.61 -25.02
CA PRO A 614 -24.67 20.96 -26.35
C PRO A 614 -24.95 19.72 -27.20
N GLY A 615 -25.95 19.82 -28.08
CA GLY A 615 -26.35 18.72 -28.97
C GLY A 615 -27.33 17.73 -28.34
N SER A 616 -27.92 18.08 -27.20
CA SER A 616 -29.11 17.41 -26.65
C SER A 616 -30.36 17.94 -27.38
N VAL A 617 -31.31 17.07 -27.74
CA VAL A 617 -32.45 17.40 -28.59
C VAL A 617 -33.77 16.80 -28.06
N LEU A 618 -34.76 17.65 -27.81
CA LEU A 618 -36.16 17.22 -27.67
C LEU A 618 -36.82 17.30 -29.06
N ASP A 619 -37.19 16.17 -29.66
CA ASP A 619 -38.03 16.08 -30.86
C ASP A 619 -39.44 15.64 -30.45
N ALA A 620 -40.31 16.64 -30.25
CA ALA A 620 -41.66 16.48 -29.74
C ALA A 620 -42.71 16.53 -30.86
N SER A 621 -43.53 15.49 -30.95
CA SER A 621 -44.83 15.58 -31.60
C SER A 621 -45.82 16.21 -30.63
N LEU A 622 -46.63 17.15 -31.07
CA LEU A 622 -47.59 17.85 -30.22
C LEU A 622 -49.00 17.29 -30.39
N ASP A 623 -49.69 17.05 -29.29
CA ASP A 623 -51.13 16.80 -29.25
C ASP A 623 -51.91 18.13 -29.23
N SER A 624 -51.37 19.14 -28.54
CA SER A 624 -51.84 20.53 -28.62
C SER A 624 -50.71 21.51 -28.24
N GLY A 625 -50.99 22.81 -28.30
CA GLY A 625 -50.10 23.81 -27.73
C GLY A 625 -50.54 25.22 -28.05
N ARG A 626 -49.89 26.20 -27.39
CA ARG A 626 -50.03 27.63 -27.65
C ARG A 626 -48.68 28.33 -27.52
N VAL A 627 -48.37 29.23 -28.44
CA VAL A 627 -47.16 30.07 -28.42
C VAL A 627 -47.55 31.52 -28.67
N LYS A 628 -46.97 32.46 -27.90
CA LYS A 628 -47.30 33.87 -27.96
C LYS A 628 -46.08 34.70 -28.39
N LEU A 629 -46.15 35.23 -29.61
CA LEU A 629 -45.08 36.01 -30.26
C LEU A 629 -45.59 37.43 -30.55
N GLY A 630 -44.79 38.46 -30.25
CA GLY A 630 -45.19 39.86 -30.45
C GLY A 630 -46.48 40.27 -29.70
N GLY A 631 -46.86 39.52 -28.66
CA GLY A 631 -48.13 39.69 -27.94
C GLY A 631 -49.33 38.92 -28.52
N GLN A 632 -49.23 38.36 -29.73
CA GLN A 632 -50.29 37.54 -30.35
C GLN A 632 -50.13 36.07 -30.01
N GLU A 633 -51.21 35.40 -29.59
CA GLU A 633 -51.23 33.98 -29.23
C GLU A 633 -51.68 33.12 -30.42
N MET A 634 -50.86 32.13 -30.79
CA MET A 634 -51.12 31.16 -31.86
C MET A 634 -51.35 29.77 -31.26
N ALA A 635 -52.45 29.13 -31.65
CA ALA A 635 -52.73 27.74 -31.29
C ALA A 635 -52.00 26.76 -32.22
N LEU A 636 -51.49 25.67 -31.64
CA LEU A 636 -50.77 24.62 -32.33
C LEU A 636 -51.65 23.37 -32.45
N ALA A 637 -51.94 22.95 -33.68
CA ALA A 637 -52.78 21.78 -33.93
C ALA A 637 -52.03 20.46 -33.69
N LYS A 638 -52.78 19.39 -33.36
CA LYS A 638 -52.25 18.02 -33.23
C LYS A 638 -51.45 17.61 -34.46
N GLY A 639 -50.27 17.03 -34.25
CA GLY A 639 -49.32 16.66 -35.30
C GLY A 639 -48.38 17.78 -35.76
N SER A 640 -48.44 18.97 -35.14
CA SER A 640 -47.33 19.93 -35.17
C SER A 640 -46.10 19.32 -34.49
N ARG A 641 -44.89 19.77 -34.86
CA ARG A 641 -43.64 19.32 -34.21
C ARG A 641 -42.87 20.48 -33.59
N ALA A 642 -42.24 20.21 -32.46
CA ALA A 642 -41.32 21.12 -31.79
C ALA A 642 -39.98 20.42 -31.55
N ARG A 643 -38.90 20.96 -32.13
CA ARG A 643 -37.52 20.50 -31.97
C ARG A 643 -36.75 21.54 -31.16
N LEU A 644 -36.46 21.25 -29.89
CA LEU A 644 -35.64 22.09 -29.01
C LEU A 644 -34.23 21.51 -28.95
N GLU A 645 -33.26 22.21 -29.52
CA GLU A 645 -31.83 21.85 -29.45
C GLU A 645 -31.17 22.64 -28.33
N VAL A 646 -30.72 21.94 -27.28
CA VAL A 646 -30.12 22.56 -26.10
C VAL A 646 -28.63 22.80 -26.35
N SER A 647 -28.19 24.05 -26.15
CA SER A 647 -26.78 24.42 -26.15
C SER A 647 -26.16 24.30 -24.75
N SER A 648 -26.96 24.53 -23.70
CA SER A 648 -26.63 24.21 -22.31
C SER A 648 -27.89 24.16 -21.44
N ALA A 649 -27.93 23.29 -20.43
CA ALA A 649 -28.89 23.45 -19.33
C ALA A 649 -28.30 23.03 -17.99
N GLN A 650 -28.80 23.61 -16.90
CA GLN A 650 -28.34 23.34 -15.53
C GLN A 650 -29.52 23.37 -14.56
N THR A 651 -29.67 22.32 -13.74
CA THR A 651 -30.60 22.34 -12.61
C THR A 651 -29.98 23.09 -11.42
N THR A 652 -30.77 23.96 -10.79
CA THR A 652 -30.43 24.68 -9.55
C THR A 652 -31.49 24.37 -8.49
N PRO A 653 -31.25 24.66 -7.20
CA PRO A 653 -32.28 24.53 -6.16
C PRO A 653 -33.55 25.36 -6.43
N GLN A 654 -33.47 26.39 -7.28
CA GLN A 654 -34.57 27.28 -7.63
C GLN A 654 -35.40 26.76 -8.84
N GLY A 655 -34.77 26.04 -9.78
CA GLY A 655 -35.42 25.51 -10.97
C GLY A 655 -34.43 25.01 -12.03
N VAL A 656 -34.72 25.21 -13.31
CA VAL A 656 -33.80 24.88 -14.41
C VAL A 656 -33.48 26.13 -15.20
N GLN A 657 -32.19 26.36 -15.41
CA GLN A 657 -31.71 27.27 -16.45
C GLN A 657 -31.47 26.46 -17.72
N LEU A 658 -31.97 26.93 -18.86
CA LEU A 658 -31.75 26.29 -20.17
C LEU A 658 -31.41 27.38 -21.20
N LYS A 659 -30.53 27.06 -22.14
CA LYS A 659 -30.28 27.79 -23.38
C LYS A 659 -30.28 26.83 -24.57
N GLY A 660 -30.74 27.29 -25.71
CA GLY A 660 -30.81 26.50 -26.94
C GLY A 660 -31.51 27.22 -28.06
N SER A 661 -31.87 26.50 -29.13
CA SER A 661 -32.73 26.98 -30.20
C SER A 661 -34.01 26.14 -30.28
N LEU A 662 -35.14 26.76 -30.64
CA LEU A 662 -36.42 26.09 -30.84
C LEU A 662 -36.84 26.23 -32.29
N GLN A 663 -36.99 25.09 -32.98
CA GLN A 663 -37.69 25.00 -34.26
C GLN A 663 -39.08 24.43 -34.01
N LEU A 664 -40.11 25.04 -34.60
CA LEU A 664 -41.49 24.63 -34.41
C LEU A 664 -42.22 24.63 -35.76
N ASP A 665 -42.46 23.44 -36.28
CA ASP A 665 -43.24 23.18 -37.50
C ASP A 665 -44.72 23.07 -37.11
N ALA A 666 -45.38 24.22 -37.05
CA ALA A 666 -46.81 24.32 -36.77
C ALA A 666 -47.62 23.92 -38.02
N LYS A 667 -48.55 22.98 -37.85
CA LYS A 667 -49.65 22.80 -38.81
C LYS A 667 -50.71 23.85 -38.49
N VAL A 668 -50.97 24.77 -39.43
CA VAL A 668 -51.86 25.91 -39.20
C VAL A 668 -53.14 25.77 -40.05
N SER A 669 -54.30 25.94 -39.41
CA SER A 669 -55.60 26.00 -40.09
C SER A 669 -55.80 27.35 -40.79
N ALA A 670 -56.61 27.37 -41.85
CA ALA A 670 -56.63 28.43 -42.87
C ALA A 670 -57.11 29.85 -42.44
N ASP A 671 -57.41 30.10 -41.16
CA ASP A 671 -57.90 31.39 -40.64
C ASP A 671 -56.80 32.47 -40.45
N LEU A 672 -55.58 32.24 -40.93
CA LEU A 672 -54.47 33.22 -40.87
C LEU A 672 -54.77 34.57 -41.56
N GLY A 673 -55.76 34.62 -42.46
CA GLY A 673 -56.03 35.75 -43.36
C GLY A 673 -56.30 37.11 -42.68
N GLN A 674 -56.79 37.13 -41.44
CA GLN A 674 -56.98 38.40 -40.70
C GLN A 674 -55.75 38.83 -39.88
N SER A 675 -54.83 37.92 -39.56
CA SER A 675 -53.66 38.21 -38.72
C SER A 675 -52.44 38.66 -39.52
N ALA A 676 -52.21 38.07 -40.70
CA ALA A 676 -51.03 38.32 -41.52
C ALA A 676 -50.83 39.81 -41.89
N GLY A 677 -51.93 40.53 -42.15
CA GLY A 677 -51.92 41.93 -42.57
C GLY A 677 -51.33 42.94 -41.56
N ARG A 678 -51.02 42.52 -40.32
CA ARG A 678 -50.30 43.34 -39.32
C ARG A 678 -48.80 43.03 -39.19
N LEU A 679 -48.32 41.95 -39.83
CA LEU A 679 -46.90 41.58 -39.86
C LEU A 679 -46.18 42.05 -41.15
N GLY A 680 -46.83 42.90 -41.95
CA GLY A 680 -46.29 43.44 -43.20
C GLY A 680 -46.56 42.59 -44.45
N PHE A 681 -47.07 41.37 -44.29
CA PHE A 681 -47.33 40.44 -45.41
C PHE A 681 -48.80 40.46 -45.82
N LYS A 682 -49.08 40.90 -47.06
CA LYS A 682 -50.36 40.59 -47.71
C LYS A 682 -50.27 39.19 -48.32
N VAL A 683 -51.09 38.28 -47.81
CA VAL A 683 -51.31 36.96 -48.40
C VAL A 683 -52.81 36.85 -48.69
N ASP A 684 -53.18 37.07 -49.96
CA ASP A 684 -54.53 36.79 -50.41
C ASP A 684 -54.80 35.28 -50.38
N GLN A 685 -56.06 34.89 -50.20
CA GLN A 685 -56.47 33.58 -49.68
C GLN A 685 -55.82 32.37 -50.40
N LEU A 686 -55.00 31.62 -49.67
CA LEU A 686 -54.46 30.32 -50.09
C LEU A 686 -55.30 29.17 -49.52
N PRO A 687 -56.14 28.49 -50.32
CA PRO A 687 -56.89 27.33 -49.86
C PRO A 687 -55.98 26.08 -49.79
N GLY A 688 -55.39 25.83 -48.63
CA GLY A 688 -54.57 24.63 -48.38
C GLY A 688 -54.09 24.50 -46.93
N GLU A 689 -53.55 23.33 -46.57
CA GLU A 689 -52.89 23.14 -45.27
C GLU A 689 -51.49 23.79 -45.28
N GLY A 690 -51.38 24.97 -44.68
CA GLY A 690 -50.10 25.66 -44.53
C GLY A 690 -49.26 25.09 -43.37
N ARG A 691 -47.93 25.07 -43.55
CA ARG A 691 -46.98 24.88 -42.45
C ARG A 691 -46.27 26.19 -42.15
N ALA A 692 -46.34 26.62 -40.90
CA ALA A 692 -45.51 27.71 -40.39
C ALA A 692 -44.33 27.11 -39.64
N ARG A 693 -43.12 27.30 -40.15
CA ARG A 693 -41.87 26.98 -39.48
C ARG A 693 -41.41 28.20 -38.69
N ILE A 694 -41.39 28.09 -37.38
CA ILE A 694 -40.89 29.12 -36.48
C ILE A 694 -39.52 28.68 -36.00
N THR A 695 -38.48 29.48 -36.24
CA THR A 695 -37.11 29.21 -35.79
C THR A 695 -36.67 30.31 -34.84
N ILE A 696 -36.38 29.95 -33.59
CA ILE A 696 -35.96 30.87 -32.54
C ILE A 696 -34.52 30.48 -32.14
N PRO A 697 -33.49 31.23 -32.54
CA PRO A 697 -32.09 30.83 -32.41
C PRO A 697 -31.54 30.95 -30.98
N ASP A 698 -31.99 31.92 -30.17
CA ASP A 698 -31.75 31.95 -28.72
C ASP A 698 -33.08 31.86 -27.96
N VAL A 699 -33.27 30.70 -27.33
CA VAL A 699 -34.31 30.41 -26.36
C VAL A 699 -33.62 30.21 -25.02
N SER A 700 -33.97 31.03 -24.03
CA SER A 700 -33.48 30.87 -22.67
C SER A 700 -34.61 30.75 -21.65
N LEU A 701 -34.53 29.73 -20.80
CA LEU A 701 -35.38 29.55 -19.62
C LEU A 701 -34.57 29.96 -18.39
N ALA A 702 -35.12 30.85 -17.57
CA ALA A 702 -34.55 31.22 -16.28
C ALA A 702 -35.06 30.28 -15.15
N PRO A 703 -34.31 30.13 -14.05
CA PRO A 703 -34.68 29.23 -12.94
C PRO A 703 -36.04 29.51 -12.28
N ASP A 704 -36.59 30.72 -12.41
CA ASP A 704 -37.92 31.08 -11.92
C ASP A 704 -39.06 30.50 -12.80
N GLY A 705 -38.73 29.94 -13.96
CA GLY A 705 -39.66 29.43 -14.97
C GLY A 705 -39.95 30.44 -16.09
N LYS A 706 -39.32 31.62 -16.11
CA LYS A 706 -39.54 32.62 -17.16
C LYS A 706 -38.79 32.26 -18.44
N LEU A 707 -39.53 32.15 -19.54
CA LEU A 707 -38.97 31.94 -20.88
C LEU A 707 -38.66 33.29 -21.56
N SER A 708 -37.54 33.36 -22.27
CA SER A 708 -37.15 34.43 -23.17
C SER A 708 -36.89 33.85 -24.56
N LEU A 709 -37.44 34.50 -25.59
CA LEU A 709 -37.36 34.11 -26.99
C LEU A 709 -36.78 35.32 -27.75
N GLN A 710 -35.61 35.17 -28.36
CA GLN A 710 -34.95 36.23 -29.13
C GLN A 710 -34.82 35.84 -30.60
N ASP A 711 -34.85 36.83 -31.48
CA ASP A 711 -34.68 36.70 -32.94
C ASP A 711 -35.57 35.64 -33.60
N ALA A 712 -36.81 35.51 -33.14
CA ALA A 712 -37.79 34.56 -33.65
C ALA A 712 -38.15 34.82 -35.13
N GLN A 713 -37.66 33.97 -36.02
CA GLN A 713 -37.93 33.98 -37.45
C GLN A 713 -39.17 33.12 -37.76
N VAL A 714 -40.05 33.61 -38.63
CA VAL A 714 -41.23 32.86 -39.11
C VAL A 714 -41.14 32.67 -40.60
N GLN A 715 -41.06 31.42 -41.05
CA GLN A 715 -41.12 31.00 -42.44
C GLN A 715 -42.47 30.34 -42.71
N LEU A 716 -43.16 30.77 -43.76
CA LEU A 716 -44.44 30.20 -44.20
C LEU A 716 -44.19 29.37 -45.46
N ASP A 717 -44.24 28.04 -45.32
CA ASP A 717 -44.03 27.12 -46.45
C ASP A 717 -45.36 26.92 -47.19
N ALA A 718 -45.56 27.77 -48.20
CA ALA A 718 -46.67 27.72 -49.15
C ALA A 718 -46.16 27.30 -50.53
N LYS A 719 -46.57 26.11 -50.97
CA LYS A 719 -45.92 25.35 -52.04
C LYS A 719 -46.09 25.96 -53.45
N VAL A 720 -45.11 26.75 -53.88
CA VAL A 720 -45.03 27.30 -55.26
C VAL A 720 -43.62 27.18 -55.83
N GLY A 721 -43.47 26.40 -56.91
CA GLY A 721 -42.29 26.42 -57.80
C GLY A 721 -41.06 25.65 -57.34
N THR A 722 -40.31 25.10 -58.30
CA THR A 722 -39.01 24.42 -58.10
C THR A 722 -37.86 25.35 -58.48
N PHE A 723 -36.78 25.36 -57.70
CA PHE A 723 -35.49 25.94 -58.11
C PHE A 723 -34.31 25.01 -57.77
N VAL A 724 -33.17 25.29 -58.40
CA VAL A 724 -31.99 24.42 -58.51
C VAL A 724 -30.97 24.72 -57.40
N ALA A 725 -30.20 23.71 -57.00
CA ALA A 725 -29.18 23.79 -55.94
C ALA A 725 -27.96 24.65 -56.32
N ALA A 726 -27.27 25.17 -55.29
CA ALA A 726 -26.01 25.90 -55.43
C ALA A 726 -24.94 25.38 -54.44
N THR A 727 -23.86 24.83 -55.01
CA THR A 727 -22.47 24.76 -54.49
C THR A 727 -22.21 24.67 -52.98
N SER A 728 -21.64 23.53 -52.55
CA SER A 728 -20.89 23.41 -51.29
C SER A 728 -19.60 24.26 -51.29
N PRO A 729 -19.05 24.65 -50.12
CA PRO A 729 -17.75 25.29 -50.05
C PRO A 729 -16.63 24.42 -50.62
N GLN A 730 -15.77 25.01 -51.45
CA GLN A 730 -14.52 24.40 -51.87
C GLN A 730 -13.58 24.36 -50.66
N GLY A 731 -13.31 23.16 -50.12
CA GLY A 731 -12.16 22.97 -49.25
C GLY A 731 -10.88 23.09 -50.07
N ALA A 732 -9.83 23.67 -49.49
CA ALA A 732 -8.52 23.69 -50.13
C ALA A 732 -8.06 22.26 -50.42
N ALA A 733 -7.55 22.00 -51.63
CA ALA A 733 -6.95 20.72 -51.95
C ALA A 733 -5.61 20.59 -51.19
N VAL A 734 -5.57 19.70 -50.20
CA VAL A 734 -4.32 19.29 -49.55
C VAL A 734 -3.45 18.54 -50.56
N SER A 735 -2.14 18.68 -50.44
CA SER A 735 -1.15 17.88 -51.18
C SER A 735 -0.28 17.11 -50.19
N ALA A 736 -0.19 15.80 -50.35
CA ALA A 736 0.63 14.91 -49.52
C ALA A 736 2.14 15.13 -49.72
N GLU A 737 2.56 15.68 -50.87
CA GLU A 737 3.95 16.02 -51.15
C GLU A 737 4.43 17.19 -50.26
N GLN A 738 3.52 18.09 -49.86
CA GLN A 738 3.81 19.21 -48.97
C GLN A 738 3.85 18.77 -47.50
N LEU A 739 4.93 19.12 -46.81
CA LEU A 739 5.07 18.97 -45.35
C LEU A 739 3.89 19.64 -44.59
N PRO A 740 3.42 19.04 -43.47
CA PRO A 740 2.51 19.70 -42.54
C PRO A 740 3.07 21.01 -41.98
N GLU A 741 2.22 21.97 -41.64
CA GLU A 741 2.68 23.27 -41.14
C GLU A 741 3.40 23.11 -39.78
N GLY A 742 4.62 23.65 -39.67
CA GLY A 742 5.47 23.54 -38.48
C GLY A 742 6.47 22.36 -38.49
N VAL A 743 6.37 21.45 -39.46
CA VAL A 743 7.35 20.35 -39.61
C VAL A 743 8.63 20.87 -40.30
N ARG A 744 9.80 20.50 -39.75
CA ARG A 744 11.13 20.84 -40.31
C ARG A 744 11.75 19.64 -41.03
N SER A 745 12.58 19.90 -42.06
CA SER A 745 13.24 18.83 -42.84
C SER A 745 14.15 17.94 -41.98
N PRO A 746 14.42 16.68 -42.39
CA PRO A 746 15.25 15.75 -41.61
C PRO A 746 16.62 16.31 -41.23
N GLU A 747 17.27 17.02 -42.16
CA GLU A 747 18.60 17.61 -42.01
C GLU A 747 18.56 18.80 -41.05
N ALA A 748 17.56 19.68 -41.20
CA ALA A 748 17.34 20.82 -40.31
C ALA A 748 17.04 20.36 -38.87
N VAL A 749 16.25 19.29 -38.71
CA VAL A 749 15.99 18.68 -37.39
C VAL A 749 17.26 18.05 -36.83
N GLN A 750 18.04 17.30 -37.63
CA GLN A 750 19.29 16.69 -37.17
C GLN A 750 20.32 17.73 -36.71
N ALA A 751 20.46 18.85 -37.45
CA ALA A 751 21.36 19.95 -37.10
C ALA A 751 20.91 20.79 -35.89
N SER A 752 19.60 20.90 -35.62
CA SER A 752 19.06 21.73 -34.54
C SER A 752 19.18 21.07 -33.14
N SER A 753 19.53 21.83 -32.11
CA SER A 753 19.31 21.42 -30.72
C SER A 753 17.81 21.49 -30.35
N ALA A 754 17.40 20.90 -29.21
CA ALA A 754 16.01 21.03 -28.73
C ALA A 754 15.63 22.51 -28.44
N ALA A 755 16.59 23.32 -27.98
CA ALA A 755 16.44 24.76 -27.81
C ALA A 755 16.20 25.47 -29.16
N GLN A 756 16.96 25.13 -30.20
CA GLN A 756 16.82 25.70 -31.55
C GLN A 756 15.55 25.21 -32.29
N LEU A 757 14.97 24.08 -31.90
CA LEU A 757 13.61 23.68 -32.30
C LEU A 757 12.55 24.55 -31.60
N ALA A 758 12.70 24.78 -30.28
CA ALA A 758 11.84 25.68 -29.51
C ALA A 758 11.98 27.17 -29.92
N GLY A 759 13.08 27.56 -30.57
CA GLY A 759 13.36 28.94 -30.97
C GLY A 759 14.11 29.77 -29.93
N VAL A 760 14.81 29.12 -28.99
CA VAL A 760 15.61 29.77 -27.94
C VAL A 760 17.08 29.32 -27.96
N ASP A 761 17.95 30.13 -27.37
CA ASP A 761 19.30 29.71 -27.00
C ASP A 761 19.28 28.87 -25.72
N ALA A 762 20.24 27.94 -25.56
CA ALA A 762 20.36 27.17 -24.34
C ALA A 762 20.95 28.04 -23.20
N PRO A 763 20.40 27.98 -21.97
CA PRO A 763 20.89 28.79 -20.86
C PRO A 763 22.33 28.37 -20.49
N ALA A 764 23.16 29.34 -20.11
CA ALA A 764 24.55 29.07 -19.75
C ALA A 764 24.63 28.11 -18.55
N ALA A 765 25.41 27.04 -18.69
CA ALA A 765 25.54 25.98 -17.70
C ALA A 765 26.16 26.48 -16.38
N THR A 766 25.30 26.93 -15.48
CA THR A 766 25.64 27.45 -14.15
C THR A 766 25.64 26.33 -13.11
N THR A 767 26.35 26.52 -12.00
CA THR A 767 26.74 25.42 -11.11
C THR A 767 25.93 25.40 -9.81
N PHE A 768 25.10 24.36 -9.65
CA PHE A 768 24.31 24.15 -8.44
C PHE A 768 25.18 23.91 -7.19
N SER A 769 24.76 24.47 -6.06
CA SER A 769 25.31 24.21 -4.73
C SER A 769 24.20 24.32 -3.68
N PRO A 770 24.00 23.31 -2.80
CA PRO A 770 23.02 23.40 -1.71
C PRO A 770 23.26 24.59 -0.77
N LEU A 771 24.51 25.06 -0.64
CA LEU A 771 24.81 26.26 0.15
C LEU A 771 24.31 27.54 -0.51
N GLN A 772 24.29 27.65 -1.84
CA GLN A 772 23.71 28.80 -2.53
C GLN A 772 22.19 28.86 -2.38
N VAL A 773 21.53 27.70 -2.21
CA VAL A 773 20.11 27.65 -1.79
C VAL A 773 19.98 28.11 -0.33
N ALA A 774 20.82 27.62 0.58
CA ALA A 774 20.78 28.00 2.00
C ALA A 774 20.99 29.51 2.24
N LYS A 775 21.84 30.18 1.46
CA LYS A 775 22.05 31.64 1.46
C LYS A 775 20.77 32.44 1.15
N LYS A 776 19.88 31.86 0.35
CA LYS A 776 18.55 32.43 0.03
C LYS A 776 17.51 32.23 1.14
N LEU A 777 17.83 31.61 2.28
CA LEU A 777 16.88 31.48 3.40
C LEU A 777 16.36 32.86 3.84
N LYS A 778 15.03 33.01 3.93
CA LYS A 778 14.34 34.19 4.47
C LYS A 778 13.79 33.87 5.86
N ASP A 779 12.86 32.93 5.95
CA ASP A 779 12.16 32.60 7.21
C ASP A 779 12.12 31.08 7.41
N GLY A 780 12.36 30.58 8.63
CA GLY A 780 12.25 29.14 8.95
C GLY A 780 13.23 28.67 10.04
N SER A 781 13.27 27.35 10.29
CA SER A 781 14.20 26.78 11.28
C SER A 781 15.51 26.31 10.66
N LEU A 782 16.64 26.62 11.30
CA LEU A 782 18.00 26.23 10.93
C LEU A 782 18.61 25.31 12.00
N ASP A 783 18.93 24.06 11.66
CA ASP A 783 19.65 23.10 12.52
C ASP A 783 21.01 22.75 11.88
N LEU A 784 22.09 23.26 12.45
CA LEU A 784 23.48 23.05 12.03
C LEU A 784 24.18 22.06 12.97
N THR A 785 24.77 21.01 12.42
CA THR A 785 25.51 19.98 13.16
C THR A 785 26.96 19.95 12.69
N ILE A 786 27.88 20.36 13.57
CA ILE A 786 29.31 20.58 13.28
C ILE A 786 30.13 19.58 14.09
N PRO A 787 30.81 18.59 13.47
CA PRO A 787 31.63 17.63 14.20
C PRO A 787 32.85 18.28 14.88
N LEU A 788 33.06 17.93 16.14
CA LEU A 788 34.21 18.31 16.95
C LEU A 788 35.11 17.08 17.15
N GLU A 789 36.35 17.14 16.67
CA GLU A 789 37.30 16.03 16.80
C GLU A 789 38.73 16.58 16.99
N GLY A 790 39.42 16.20 18.06
CA GLY A 790 40.83 16.56 18.22
C GLY A 790 41.34 16.67 19.65
N LYS A 791 42.44 17.42 19.81
CA LYS A 791 43.13 17.67 21.08
C LYS A 791 43.50 19.14 21.20
N VAL A 792 42.88 19.86 22.13
CA VAL A 792 43.29 21.22 22.49
C VAL A 792 44.50 21.12 23.42
N LYS A 793 45.56 21.84 23.09
CA LYS A 793 46.77 21.92 23.92
C LYS A 793 46.98 23.33 24.45
N ALA A 794 47.32 23.45 25.73
CA ALA A 794 47.80 24.69 26.35
C ALA A 794 49.18 24.40 26.98
N ALA A 795 50.16 25.28 26.73
CA ALA A 795 51.57 25.08 27.14
C ALA A 795 52.13 23.67 26.79
N GLY A 796 51.72 23.10 25.65
CA GLY A 796 52.09 21.76 25.18
C GLY A 796 51.30 20.59 25.79
N VAL A 797 50.69 20.77 26.96
CA VAL A 797 49.84 19.76 27.63
C VAL A 797 48.47 19.68 26.95
N THR A 798 47.94 18.47 26.74
CA THR A 798 46.57 18.31 26.22
C THR A 798 45.56 18.57 27.34
N VAL A 799 44.85 19.70 27.26
CA VAL A 799 43.86 20.13 28.27
C VAL A 799 42.46 19.61 27.97
N LEU A 800 42.12 19.42 26.69
CA LEU A 800 40.86 18.80 26.27
C LEU A 800 41.14 17.83 25.13
N HIS A 801 40.67 16.59 25.26
CA HIS A 801 40.53 15.66 24.15
C HIS A 801 39.05 15.52 23.83
N VAL A 802 38.69 15.82 22.58
CA VAL A 802 37.34 15.61 22.08
C VAL A 802 37.38 14.37 21.17
N PRO A 803 36.72 13.25 21.55
CA PRO A 803 36.73 12.03 20.76
C PRO A 803 35.79 12.12 19.55
N ASN A 804 36.10 11.32 18.54
CA ASN A 804 35.32 11.22 17.30
C ASN A 804 33.84 10.96 17.60
N GLY A 805 32.95 11.58 16.83
CA GLY A 805 31.50 11.51 17.05
C GLY A 805 30.94 12.50 18.07
N THR A 806 31.77 13.37 18.66
CA THR A 806 31.25 14.57 19.35
C THR A 806 30.77 15.59 18.30
N GLN A 807 29.61 16.20 18.54
CA GLN A 807 28.98 17.14 17.60
C GLN A 807 28.47 18.39 18.33
N LEU A 808 28.84 19.57 17.85
CA LEU A 808 28.21 20.82 18.25
C LEU A 808 26.98 21.06 17.38
N ARG A 809 25.83 21.25 18.02
CA ARG A 809 24.54 21.41 17.34
C ARG A 809 23.92 22.75 17.69
N LEU A 810 23.75 23.58 16.67
CA LEU A 810 23.12 24.90 16.75
C LEU A 810 21.75 24.82 16.11
N LYS A 811 20.70 25.14 16.87
CA LYS A 811 19.33 25.31 16.38
C LYS A 811 18.96 26.78 16.49
N ALA A 812 18.55 27.39 15.40
CA ALA A 812 18.08 28.78 15.36
C ALA A 812 16.75 28.90 14.62
N GLU A 813 15.95 29.89 15.02
CA GLU A 813 14.93 30.45 14.14
C GLU A 813 15.57 31.53 13.26
N VAL A 814 15.17 31.57 11.99
CA VAL A 814 15.59 32.57 11.02
C VAL A 814 14.38 33.36 10.59
N LYS A 815 14.54 34.68 10.53
CA LYS A 815 13.51 35.63 10.10
C LYS A 815 14.15 36.74 9.27
N ASP A 816 13.54 37.08 8.13
CA ASP A 816 14.02 38.09 7.18
C ASP A 816 15.51 37.87 6.74
N GLY A 817 15.99 36.62 6.83
CA GLY A 817 17.36 36.21 6.54
C GLY A 817 18.34 36.30 7.71
N GLN A 818 17.88 36.63 8.91
CA GLN A 818 18.70 36.79 10.12
C GLN A 818 18.35 35.75 11.20
N LEU A 819 19.36 35.25 11.91
CA LEU A 819 19.20 34.43 13.12
C LEU A 819 18.51 35.26 14.22
N VAL A 820 17.46 34.72 14.84
CA VAL A 820 16.86 35.28 16.05
C VAL A 820 17.70 34.84 17.27
N PRO A 821 18.40 35.75 17.97
CA PRO A 821 19.36 35.35 19.02
C PRO A 821 18.70 34.62 20.18
N ASP A 822 17.57 35.12 20.68
CA ASP A 822 16.82 34.54 21.80
C ASP A 822 16.28 33.12 21.51
N HIS A 823 16.10 32.80 20.23
CA HIS A 823 15.64 31.49 19.75
C HIS A 823 16.80 30.61 19.26
N THR A 824 18.05 31.09 19.35
CA THR A 824 19.25 30.34 18.97
C THR A 824 19.82 29.57 20.16
N ARG A 825 19.80 28.24 20.07
CA ARG A 825 20.30 27.31 21.08
C ARG A 825 21.48 26.52 20.54
N VAL A 826 22.62 26.63 21.21
CA VAL A 826 23.77 25.74 20.98
C VAL A 826 23.75 24.62 22.01
N THR A 827 24.09 23.42 21.57
CA THR A 827 24.17 22.19 22.38
C THR A 827 25.38 21.38 21.92
N VAL A 828 25.86 20.45 22.75
CA VAL A 828 26.89 19.49 22.33
C VAL A 828 26.41 18.07 22.62
N GLU A 829 26.37 17.25 21.58
CA GLU A 829 25.97 15.85 21.64
C GLU A 829 27.24 14.97 21.57
N GLY A 830 27.37 14.00 22.48
CA GLY A 830 28.51 13.06 22.54
C GLY A 830 29.32 13.09 23.85
N ARG A 831 30.23 12.13 24.03
CA ARG A 831 31.03 11.96 25.26
C ARG A 831 32.34 12.77 25.22
N ALA A 832 32.25 14.09 25.31
CA ALA A 832 33.44 14.95 25.40
C ALA A 832 33.95 15.06 26.84
N GLY A 833 35.17 14.54 27.09
CA GLY A 833 35.84 14.67 28.38
C GLY A 833 37.26 14.10 28.39
N ALA A 834 38.12 14.71 29.21
CA ALA A 834 39.36 14.08 29.65
C ALA A 834 39.06 13.12 30.82
N LEU A 835 40.04 12.33 31.28
CA LEU A 835 39.88 11.46 32.47
C LEU A 835 39.45 12.22 33.75
N TRP A 836 39.55 13.55 33.77
CA TRP A 836 39.33 14.41 34.91
C TRP A 836 38.52 15.69 34.61
N MET A 837 37.97 15.86 33.39
CA MET A 837 37.16 17.03 33.02
C MET A 837 35.95 16.63 32.18
N LYS A 838 34.81 17.29 32.41
CA LYS A 838 33.57 17.14 31.61
C LYS A 838 33.28 18.41 30.82
N LEU A 839 32.92 18.27 29.56
CA LEU A 839 32.21 19.33 28.82
C LEU A 839 30.76 19.34 29.31
N LYS A 840 30.28 20.46 29.86
CA LYS A 840 28.89 20.61 30.33
C LYS A 840 27.94 20.97 29.18
N GLY A 841 28.42 21.75 28.22
CA GLY A 841 27.66 22.16 27.05
C GLY A 841 28.36 23.25 26.25
N ALA A 842 27.57 23.99 25.48
CA ALA A 842 27.99 25.19 24.78
C ALA A 842 26.86 26.22 24.81
N TYR A 843 27.21 27.50 24.69
CA TYR A 843 26.25 28.61 24.71
C TYR A 843 26.75 29.79 23.85
N LEU A 844 25.90 30.77 23.61
CA LEU A 844 26.27 32.06 23.00
C LEU A 844 26.43 33.10 24.10
N ASP A 845 27.51 33.87 24.05
CA ASP A 845 27.66 35.06 24.89
C ASP A 845 26.99 36.30 24.27
N GLU A 846 27.04 37.42 24.99
CA GLU A 846 26.45 38.72 24.59
C GLU A 846 26.99 39.26 23.24
N ASN A 847 28.13 38.75 22.75
CA ASN A 847 28.72 39.09 21.46
C ASN A 847 28.40 38.04 20.37
N ASN A 848 27.41 37.17 20.62
CA ASN A 848 27.08 36.00 19.80
C ASN A 848 28.27 35.04 19.59
N THR A 849 29.27 35.01 20.49
CA THR A 849 30.40 34.10 20.36
C THR A 849 30.05 32.73 20.96
N VAL A 850 30.27 31.66 20.18
CA VAL A 850 30.07 30.29 20.66
C VAL A 850 31.14 29.95 21.69
N ARG A 851 30.74 29.68 22.94
CA ARG A 851 31.63 29.24 24.02
C ARG A 851 31.32 27.83 24.47
N LEU A 852 32.36 27.10 24.88
CA LEU A 852 32.24 25.82 25.57
C LEU A 852 32.23 26.04 27.09
N ASP A 853 31.27 25.44 27.78
CA ASP A 853 31.25 25.33 29.25
C ASP A 853 31.98 24.04 29.65
N ILE A 854 33.14 24.18 30.29
CA ILE A 854 34.01 23.07 30.71
C ILE A 854 34.16 23.09 32.23
N GLU A 855 33.82 21.96 32.87
CA GLU A 855 33.86 21.83 34.32
C GLU A 855 35.27 22.09 34.89
N GLY A 856 35.46 23.25 35.53
CA GLY A 856 36.71 23.64 36.19
C GLY A 856 37.65 24.55 35.39
N LEU A 857 37.23 25.09 34.24
CA LEU A 857 38.01 26.06 33.46
C LEU A 857 37.18 27.29 33.03
N PRO A 858 37.81 28.43 32.67
CA PRO A 858 37.11 29.56 32.05
C PRO A 858 36.49 29.17 30.71
N ASN A 859 35.30 29.67 30.41
CA ASN A 859 34.56 29.31 29.19
C ASN A 859 35.25 29.85 27.92
N PHE A 860 35.80 28.94 27.11
CA PHE A 860 36.61 29.25 25.93
C PHE A 860 35.74 29.44 24.68
N PRO A 861 36.06 30.42 23.81
CA PRO A 861 35.43 30.53 22.49
C PRO A 861 35.86 29.38 21.59
N VAL A 862 34.95 28.88 20.75
CA VAL A 862 35.23 27.77 19.83
C VAL A 862 36.10 28.27 18.65
N PRO A 863 37.29 27.69 18.39
CA PRO A 863 38.12 28.09 17.25
C PRO A 863 37.34 27.99 15.92
N LYS A 864 37.47 29.00 15.06
CA LYS A 864 36.71 29.20 13.80
C LYS A 864 35.20 29.50 13.96
N LEU A 865 34.62 29.33 15.15
CA LEU A 865 33.24 29.71 15.49
C LEU A 865 33.24 30.80 16.58
N GLY A 866 33.84 31.95 16.26
CA GLY A 866 33.80 33.16 17.09
C GLY A 866 32.42 33.80 17.10
N GLU A 867 32.36 35.14 17.08
CA GLU A 867 31.11 35.92 16.89
C GLU A 867 30.33 35.37 15.68
N LEU A 868 29.18 34.73 15.92
CA LEU A 868 28.35 34.23 14.83
C LEU A 868 27.73 35.41 14.07
N PRO A 869 27.86 35.45 12.73
CA PRO A 869 27.12 36.41 11.95
C PRO A 869 25.63 36.08 12.07
N LEU A 870 24.82 37.08 12.44
CA LEU A 870 23.37 36.93 12.49
C LEU A 870 22.77 36.83 11.09
N ASP A 871 23.38 37.42 10.06
CA ASP A 871 22.99 37.18 8.67
C ASP A 871 23.38 35.76 8.21
N VAL A 872 22.39 35.03 7.69
CA VAL A 872 22.57 33.63 7.24
C VAL A 872 23.47 33.52 6.01
N ASP A 873 23.47 34.52 5.12
CA ASP A 873 24.30 34.51 3.92
C ASP A 873 25.80 34.47 4.30
N THR A 874 26.18 35.35 5.22
CA THR A 874 27.50 35.44 5.85
C THR A 874 27.84 34.21 6.71
N LEU A 875 26.87 33.60 7.39
CA LEU A 875 27.07 32.35 8.13
C LEU A 875 27.44 31.20 7.19
N ILE A 876 26.70 31.05 6.08
CA ILE A 876 26.93 29.99 5.10
C ILE A 876 28.27 30.17 4.38
N ASP A 877 28.71 31.40 4.08
CA ASP A 877 30.06 31.66 3.56
C ASP A 877 31.17 31.29 4.55
N ARG A 878 30.98 31.52 5.85
CA ARG A 878 31.93 31.09 6.88
C ARG A 878 32.04 29.57 6.99
N LEU A 879 30.97 28.84 6.67
CA LEU A 879 30.95 27.37 6.59
C LEU A 879 31.49 26.83 5.26
N ALA A 880 31.60 27.66 4.21
CA ALA A 880 32.02 27.24 2.88
C ALA A 880 33.55 26.97 2.79
N PRO A 881 33.98 25.93 2.06
CA PRO A 881 35.39 25.57 1.98
C PRO A 881 36.22 26.64 1.23
N GLY A 882 37.33 27.03 1.86
CA GLY A 882 38.28 28.00 1.30
C GLY A 882 38.05 29.47 1.68
N HIS A 883 37.05 29.82 2.50
CA HIS A 883 36.95 31.17 3.10
C HIS A 883 37.84 31.37 4.34
N GLY A 884 38.54 30.33 4.78
CA GLY A 884 39.59 30.42 5.79
C GLY A 884 40.84 31.15 5.30
N SER A 885 40.77 32.47 5.16
CA SER A 885 41.98 33.30 5.19
C SER A 885 42.59 33.20 6.59
N SER A 886 43.60 32.34 6.76
CA SER A 886 44.31 32.22 8.04
C SER A 886 44.75 33.60 8.51
N PRO A 887 44.28 34.09 9.68
CA PRO A 887 44.70 35.39 10.18
C PRO A 887 46.22 35.34 10.42
N LYS A 888 46.98 36.18 9.71
CA LYS A 888 48.45 36.23 9.78
C LYS A 888 48.94 36.91 11.08
N SER A 889 48.27 36.66 12.19
CA SER A 889 48.33 37.44 13.41
C SER A 889 48.99 36.63 14.53
N ALA A 890 50.11 37.16 15.03
CA ALA A 890 50.86 36.68 16.20
C ALA A 890 51.41 35.24 16.14
N HIS A 891 52.68 35.12 15.77
CA HIS A 891 53.54 34.12 16.40
C HIS A 891 53.46 34.28 17.93
N ASN A 892 53.01 33.25 18.67
CA ASN A 892 53.78 32.64 19.78
C ASN A 892 53.01 31.55 20.56
N LEU A 893 53.77 30.52 20.99
CA LEU A 893 53.56 29.67 22.18
C LEU A 893 52.33 28.75 22.31
N VAL A 894 51.34 28.74 21.41
CA VAL A 894 50.28 27.70 21.40
C VAL A 894 50.28 26.94 20.07
N SER A 895 50.36 25.61 20.15
CA SER A 895 50.23 24.74 18.97
C SER A 895 48.79 24.77 18.46
N ASP A 896 48.62 25.07 17.17
CA ASP A 896 47.38 25.49 16.51
C ASP A 896 46.09 24.80 17.03
N PRO A 897 45.18 25.53 17.72
CA PRO A 897 43.88 24.98 18.13
C PRO A 897 42.89 24.82 16.95
N MET A 898 43.34 25.14 15.73
CA MET A 898 42.58 25.12 14.48
C MET A 898 41.92 23.79 14.14
N ASP A 899 42.49 22.64 14.53
CA ASP A 899 42.04 21.35 14.00
C ASP A 899 40.79 20.78 14.70
N LEU A 900 40.31 21.40 15.80
CA LEU A 900 39.17 20.88 16.57
C LEU A 900 37.84 20.80 15.78
N VAL A 901 37.59 21.75 14.87
CA VAL A 901 36.30 21.92 14.18
C VAL A 901 36.38 21.44 12.74
N LYS A 902 35.64 20.37 12.42
CA LYS A 902 35.65 19.71 11.10
C LYS A 902 34.57 20.30 10.18
N LEU A 903 34.76 21.56 9.77
CA LEU A 903 33.78 22.31 8.95
C LEU A 903 33.44 21.60 7.62
N ASP A 904 34.39 20.85 7.05
CA ASP A 904 34.24 20.01 5.86
C ASP A 904 33.21 18.88 6.01
N ARG A 905 32.81 18.57 7.25
CA ARG A 905 31.79 17.57 7.62
C ARG A 905 30.53 18.19 8.24
N THR A 906 30.38 19.51 8.21
CA THR A 906 29.18 20.19 8.71
C THR A 906 27.95 19.69 7.97
N ALA A 907 26.91 19.32 8.72
CA ALA A 907 25.57 19.09 8.21
C ALA A 907 24.65 20.26 8.56
N LEU A 908 23.67 20.47 7.68
CA LEU A 908 22.67 21.53 7.65
C LEU A 908 21.30 20.86 7.51
N SER A 909 20.31 21.35 8.26
CA SER A 909 18.91 20.95 8.17
C SER A 909 18.03 22.20 8.30
N ILE A 910 17.57 22.70 7.16
CA ILE A 910 16.50 23.70 7.05
C ILE A 910 15.18 22.96 6.77
N GLN A 911 14.09 23.36 7.41
CA GLN A 911 12.77 22.72 7.26
C GLN A 911 11.69 23.76 6.96
N ASP A 912 10.81 23.43 6.00
CA ASP A 912 9.62 24.19 5.55
C ASP A 912 9.80 25.72 5.45
N ALA A 913 10.92 26.14 4.88
CA ALA A 913 11.36 27.53 4.93
C ALA A 913 10.89 28.37 3.73
N ALA A 914 10.71 29.68 3.97
CA ALA A 914 10.53 30.70 2.94
C ALA A 914 11.91 31.19 2.43
N PHE A 915 11.97 31.59 1.16
CA PHE A 915 13.22 31.99 0.50
C PHE A 915 13.14 33.41 -0.08
N LYS A 916 14.30 34.08 -0.16
CA LYS A 916 14.51 35.38 -0.79
C LYS A 916 14.39 35.22 -2.32
N GLU A 917 13.68 36.14 -2.96
CA GLU A 917 13.24 36.04 -4.36
C GLU A 917 14.37 35.82 -5.40
N GLY A 918 14.01 35.19 -6.52
CA GLY A 918 14.81 35.06 -7.74
C GLY A 918 15.44 33.67 -7.92
N ALA A 919 15.99 33.44 -9.11
CA ALA A 919 16.49 32.16 -9.60
C ALA A 919 17.28 31.28 -8.59
N ILE A 920 16.82 30.04 -8.44
CA ILE A 920 17.66 28.89 -8.09
C ILE A 920 18.11 28.25 -9.41
N VAL A 921 19.42 28.18 -9.59
CA VAL A 921 20.08 27.43 -10.69
C VAL A 921 19.80 25.94 -10.54
N LEU A 922 19.44 25.27 -11.62
CA LEU A 922 19.32 23.82 -11.73
C LEU A 922 20.27 23.32 -12.84
N PRO A 923 20.70 22.04 -12.84
CA PRO A 923 21.38 21.48 -13.99
C PRO A 923 20.47 21.54 -15.23
N GLY A 924 20.87 22.30 -16.24
CA GLY A 924 20.09 22.50 -17.48
C GLY A 924 19.10 23.67 -17.47
N GLY A 925 19.01 24.47 -16.40
CA GLY A 925 18.06 25.59 -16.36
C GLY A 925 18.01 26.37 -15.04
N SER A 926 16.89 27.06 -14.79
CA SER A 926 16.62 27.72 -13.52
C SER A 926 15.13 27.76 -13.20
N ILE A 927 14.82 27.97 -11.92
CA ILE A 927 13.47 28.27 -11.43
C ILE A 927 13.53 29.51 -10.54
N ASP A 928 12.69 30.51 -10.81
CA ASP A 928 12.50 31.63 -9.88
C ASP A 928 11.69 31.18 -8.67
N VAL A 929 12.24 31.38 -7.47
CA VAL A 929 11.53 31.18 -6.20
C VAL A 929 11.16 32.52 -5.56
N ASP A 930 10.22 32.50 -4.65
CA ASP A 930 9.74 33.67 -3.88
C ASP A 930 9.42 33.30 -2.43
N ASP A 931 8.80 34.21 -1.67
CA ASP A 931 8.45 33.95 -0.27
C ASP A 931 7.16 33.13 -0.07
N THR A 932 6.46 32.76 -1.15
CA THR A 932 5.41 31.72 -1.14
C THR A 932 5.99 30.32 -1.25
N THR A 933 7.17 30.19 -1.87
CA THR A 933 7.90 28.93 -2.05
C THR A 933 8.30 28.33 -0.69
N ARG A 934 8.19 27.00 -0.56
CA ARG A 934 8.51 26.28 0.69
C ARG A 934 9.46 25.12 0.41
N LEU A 935 10.71 25.26 0.86
CA LEU A 935 11.75 24.23 0.69
C LEU A 935 12.38 23.83 2.02
N SER A 936 12.77 22.56 2.10
CA SER A 936 13.67 22.01 3.11
C SER A 936 15.03 21.73 2.48
N VAL A 937 16.12 21.86 3.24
CA VAL A 937 17.50 21.60 2.79
C VAL A 937 18.20 20.74 3.83
N LYS A 938 18.58 19.51 3.49
CA LYS A 938 19.13 18.53 4.44
C LYS A 938 20.41 17.86 3.90
N GLY A 939 21.55 18.10 4.57
CA GLY A 939 22.84 17.46 4.25
C GLY A 939 24.01 18.42 4.47
N GLY A 940 25.16 18.15 3.87
CA GLY A 940 26.39 18.93 4.08
C GLY A 940 27.26 19.04 2.82
N LEU A 941 28.49 19.54 2.99
CA LEU A 941 29.47 19.75 1.91
C LEU A 941 29.87 18.48 1.12
N GLN A 942 29.53 17.29 1.65
CA GLN A 942 29.76 16.00 1.00
C GLN A 942 28.52 15.45 0.28
N GLY A 943 27.33 15.98 0.55
CA GLY A 943 26.07 15.51 -0.02
C GLY A 943 24.84 15.98 0.76
N GLY A 944 23.74 16.25 0.06
CA GLY A 944 22.49 16.71 0.66
C GLY A 944 21.35 16.87 -0.35
N THR A 945 20.13 16.96 0.16
CA THR A 945 18.90 17.10 -0.63
C THR A 945 18.23 18.44 -0.36
N VAL A 946 17.84 19.16 -1.41
CA VAL A 946 16.84 20.24 -1.36
C VAL A 946 15.49 19.64 -1.77
N SER A 947 14.39 19.91 -1.07
CA SER A 947 13.07 19.41 -1.47
C SER A 947 11.91 20.22 -0.93
N GLY A 948 10.86 20.40 -1.72
CA GLY A 948 9.61 21.05 -1.29
C GLY A 948 8.76 21.57 -2.45
N LYS A 949 7.78 22.44 -2.17
CA LYS A 949 6.86 22.99 -3.17
C LYS A 949 7.36 24.31 -3.70
N VAL A 950 7.47 24.41 -5.02
CA VAL A 950 7.89 25.61 -5.74
C VAL A 950 6.75 26.14 -6.59
N GLN A 951 6.55 27.46 -6.55
CA GLN A 951 5.93 28.15 -7.67
C GLN A 951 6.99 28.33 -8.76
N LEU A 952 6.59 28.16 -10.00
CA LEU A 952 7.44 28.27 -11.18
C LEU A 952 7.03 29.56 -11.90
N LYS A 953 7.62 30.72 -11.55
CA LYS A 953 7.32 31.99 -12.26
C LYS A 953 8.00 32.07 -13.63
N ASN A 954 9.22 31.55 -13.72
CA ASN A 954 9.91 31.28 -14.97
C ASN A 954 10.59 29.92 -14.82
N LEU A 955 9.91 28.83 -15.20
CA LEU A 955 10.66 27.62 -15.52
C LEU A 955 11.27 27.84 -16.90
N GLU A 956 12.60 27.87 -16.99
CA GLU A 956 13.31 27.82 -18.26
C GLU A 956 14.43 26.78 -18.16
N PHE A 957 14.33 25.74 -18.99
CA PHE A 957 15.21 24.60 -18.97
C PHE A 957 15.50 24.15 -20.40
N ALA A 958 16.77 24.03 -20.79
CA ALA A 958 17.16 23.40 -22.04
C ALA A 958 18.50 22.67 -21.92
N GLN A 959 18.51 21.39 -22.28
CA GLN A 959 19.62 20.46 -22.16
C GLN A 959 19.43 19.32 -23.17
N ASP A 960 20.50 18.94 -23.88
CA ASP A 960 20.51 17.99 -25.01
C ASP A 960 19.30 17.05 -25.15
N GLY A 961 18.41 17.42 -26.08
CA GLY A 961 17.20 16.67 -26.39
C GLY A 961 15.95 17.04 -25.57
N VAL A 962 16.01 18.03 -24.67
CA VAL A 962 14.86 18.67 -24.00
C VAL A 962 14.99 20.19 -24.05
N ALA A 963 13.88 20.88 -24.29
CA ALA A 963 13.71 22.30 -23.92
C ALA A 963 12.27 22.51 -23.41
N ILE A 964 12.07 23.20 -22.30
CA ILE A 964 10.75 23.49 -21.74
C ILE A 964 10.73 24.88 -21.09
N LYS A 965 9.66 25.62 -21.35
CA LYS A 965 9.38 26.92 -20.73
C LYS A 965 7.92 27.06 -20.36
N GLY A 966 7.66 27.67 -19.21
CA GLY A 966 6.31 28.01 -18.76
C GLY A 966 6.23 28.50 -17.32
N GLU A 967 5.01 28.75 -16.88
CA GLU A 967 4.67 29.19 -15.53
C GLU A 967 3.75 28.18 -14.82
N GLY A 968 3.78 28.06 -13.50
CA GLY A 968 2.92 27.13 -12.76
C GLY A 968 3.49 26.69 -11.41
N SER A 969 3.43 25.40 -11.10
CA SER A 969 3.95 24.83 -9.84
C SER A 969 4.47 23.40 -9.98
N ALA A 970 5.34 22.99 -9.06
CA ALA A 970 5.84 21.61 -8.95
C ALA A 970 6.33 21.28 -7.52
N GLU A 971 6.54 20.00 -7.26
CA GLU A 971 7.33 19.50 -6.13
C GLU A 971 8.79 19.27 -6.60
N LEU A 972 9.68 20.15 -6.13
CA LEU A 972 11.12 20.10 -6.39
C LEU A 972 11.79 19.08 -5.47
N LYS A 973 12.75 18.35 -6.03
CA LYS A 973 13.81 17.63 -5.31
C LYS A 973 15.15 17.80 -6.04
N VAL A 974 16.22 18.11 -5.31
CA VAL A 974 17.58 18.17 -5.84
C VAL A 974 18.52 17.43 -4.89
N ASP A 975 18.99 16.26 -5.31
CA ASP A 975 20.02 15.49 -4.59
C ASP A 975 21.41 15.88 -5.11
N PHE A 976 22.26 16.36 -4.21
CA PHE A 976 23.68 16.63 -4.42
C PHE A 976 24.52 15.57 -3.70
N LYS A 977 25.57 15.04 -4.35
CA LYS A 977 26.53 14.11 -3.74
C LYS A 977 27.93 14.36 -4.27
N ARG A 978 28.88 14.65 -3.38
CA ARG A 978 30.29 14.85 -3.73
C ARG A 978 31.00 13.51 -3.94
N GLU A 979 31.87 13.46 -4.93
CA GLU A 979 32.78 12.35 -5.24
C GLU A 979 34.22 12.89 -5.35
N ARG A 980 35.20 12.05 -5.73
CA ARG A 980 36.62 12.45 -5.73
C ARG A 980 36.96 13.33 -6.96
N GLY A 981 36.74 14.63 -6.83
CA GLY A 981 37.05 15.64 -7.86
C GLY A 981 35.82 16.10 -8.66
N SER A 982 34.65 15.52 -8.41
CA SER A 982 33.37 15.95 -8.98
C SER A 982 32.25 15.87 -7.94
N ALA A 983 31.04 16.29 -8.31
CA ALA A 983 29.82 16.04 -7.56
C ALA A 983 28.68 15.72 -8.53
N LYS A 984 27.86 14.73 -8.20
CA LYS A 984 26.65 14.41 -8.95
C LYS A 984 25.49 15.24 -8.41
N VAL A 985 24.74 15.84 -9.32
CA VAL A 985 23.50 16.56 -9.04
C VAL A 985 22.38 15.86 -9.79
N HIS A 986 21.32 15.50 -9.08
CA HIS A 986 20.09 14.98 -9.67
C HIS A 986 18.92 15.87 -9.27
N THR A 987 18.30 16.49 -10.27
CA THR A 987 17.11 17.33 -10.10
C THR A 987 15.89 16.58 -10.60
N GLU A 988 14.82 16.66 -9.83
CA GLU A 988 13.49 16.17 -10.15
C GLU A 988 12.49 17.29 -9.86
N LEU A 989 11.72 17.69 -10.86
CA LEU A 989 10.41 18.30 -10.67
C LEU A 989 9.38 17.20 -10.81
N SER A 990 8.47 17.08 -9.85
CA SER A 990 7.41 16.09 -9.81
C SER A 990 6.06 16.78 -9.57
N ASN A 991 4.96 16.11 -9.90
CA ASN A 991 3.60 16.71 -9.84
C ASN A 991 3.53 18.06 -10.58
N VAL A 992 4.20 18.15 -11.73
CA VAL A 992 4.32 19.38 -12.53
C VAL A 992 2.95 19.77 -13.08
N SER A 993 2.53 20.99 -12.75
CA SER A 993 1.35 21.67 -13.29
C SER A 993 1.83 22.98 -13.93
N LEU A 994 1.86 23.06 -15.25
CA LEU A 994 2.56 24.15 -15.97
C LEU A 994 1.78 24.64 -17.19
N ALA A 995 1.51 25.95 -17.24
CA ALA A 995 1.15 26.66 -18.45
C ALA A 995 2.40 26.79 -19.34
N THR A 996 2.51 26.01 -20.42
CA THR A 996 3.68 26.06 -21.31
C THR A 996 3.63 27.25 -22.25
N ASP A 997 4.79 27.84 -22.51
CA ASP A 997 5.08 28.49 -23.78
C ASP A 997 5.50 27.44 -24.82
N TYR A 998 6.35 26.50 -24.42
CA TYR A 998 6.76 25.35 -25.23
C TYR A 998 7.28 24.19 -24.37
N ALA A 999 7.20 22.97 -24.92
CA ALA A 999 7.96 21.81 -24.44
C ALA A 999 8.39 20.93 -25.63
N VAL A 1000 9.69 20.92 -25.93
CA VAL A 1000 10.33 20.11 -26.96
C VAL A 1000 11.04 18.91 -26.35
N LYS A 1001 10.84 17.73 -26.95
CA LYS A 1001 11.84 16.64 -26.92
C LYS A 1001 12.41 16.46 -28.32
N LYS A 1002 13.73 16.27 -28.43
CA LYS A 1002 14.41 15.66 -29.58
C LYS A 1002 15.14 14.37 -29.14
N ARG A 1003 15.14 13.34 -30.00
CA ARG A 1003 15.91 12.10 -29.85
C ARG A 1003 17.12 12.08 -30.79
N ALA A 1004 18.09 11.20 -30.52
CA ALA A 1004 19.33 11.10 -31.29
C ALA A 1004 19.16 10.65 -32.75
N ASN A 1005 18.09 9.93 -33.09
CA ASN A 1005 17.71 9.56 -34.46
C ASN A 1005 17.04 10.70 -35.25
N GLY A 1006 16.77 11.85 -34.61
CA GLY A 1006 16.07 12.97 -35.24
C GLY A 1006 14.54 12.94 -35.07
N ASP A 1007 13.98 12.03 -34.26
CA ASP A 1007 12.60 12.20 -33.82
C ASP A 1007 12.48 13.45 -32.94
N TYR A 1008 11.36 14.16 -33.02
CA TYR A 1008 11.01 15.20 -32.07
C TYR A 1008 9.50 15.32 -31.87
N ILE A 1009 9.12 15.94 -30.76
CA ILE A 1009 7.78 16.48 -30.53
C ILE A 1009 7.95 17.85 -29.88
N GLN A 1010 7.24 18.84 -30.43
CA GLN A 1010 7.21 20.22 -29.95
C GLN A 1010 5.78 20.56 -29.56
N LEU A 1011 5.53 20.51 -28.24
CA LEU A 1011 4.38 21.16 -27.64
C LEU A 1011 4.65 22.67 -27.61
N ALA A 1012 3.63 23.46 -27.85
CA ALA A 1012 3.65 24.92 -27.77
C ALA A 1012 2.82 25.37 -26.57
N LYS A 1013 1.86 26.29 -26.78
CA LYS A 1013 1.03 26.83 -25.71
C LYS A 1013 -0.03 25.83 -25.25
N GLY A 1014 -0.11 25.62 -23.93
CA GLY A 1014 -1.04 24.67 -23.33
C GLY A 1014 -0.89 24.56 -21.82
N GLN A 1015 -1.54 23.55 -21.25
CA GLN A 1015 -1.42 23.16 -19.84
C GLN A 1015 -0.85 21.74 -19.75
N LEU A 1016 0.22 21.57 -19.01
CA LEU A 1016 0.75 20.27 -18.56
C LEU A 1016 0.22 19.98 -17.15
N GLU A 1017 -0.25 18.77 -16.90
CA GLU A 1017 -0.71 18.33 -15.58
C GLU A 1017 -0.13 16.97 -15.19
N GLY A 1018 0.19 16.81 -13.90
CA GLY A 1018 0.70 15.56 -13.32
C GLY A 1018 2.04 15.08 -13.88
N GLY A 1019 2.85 15.97 -14.47
CA GLY A 1019 4.11 15.62 -15.12
C GLY A 1019 5.30 15.45 -14.19
N SER A 1020 6.44 15.02 -14.75
CA SER A 1020 7.75 15.09 -14.09
C SER A 1020 8.89 15.40 -15.06
N LEU A 1021 9.84 16.22 -14.61
CA LEU A 1021 11.09 16.55 -15.31
C LEU A 1021 12.27 16.09 -14.45
N ARG A 1022 13.09 15.16 -14.95
CA ARG A 1022 14.26 14.62 -14.25
C ARG A 1022 15.53 14.90 -15.05
N ALA A 1023 16.51 15.57 -14.43
CA ALA A 1023 17.80 15.89 -15.01
C ALA A 1023 18.95 15.38 -14.12
N GLY A 1024 20.00 14.87 -14.74
CA GLY A 1024 21.28 14.57 -14.06
C GLY A 1024 22.40 15.46 -14.57
N ALA A 1025 23.41 15.71 -13.73
CA ALA A 1025 24.68 16.31 -14.12
C ALA A 1025 25.84 15.90 -13.21
N GLU A 1026 27.05 16.00 -13.73
CA GLU A 1026 28.31 15.87 -12.99
C GLU A 1026 29.05 17.22 -12.99
N VAL A 1027 29.22 17.81 -11.82
CA VAL A 1027 29.91 19.09 -11.61
C VAL A 1027 31.37 18.80 -11.25
N THR A 1028 32.31 19.18 -12.11
CA THR A 1028 33.75 19.10 -11.81
C THR A 1028 34.11 20.10 -10.72
N LEU A 1029 34.88 19.69 -9.71
CA LEU A 1029 35.30 20.54 -8.60
C LEU A 1029 36.80 20.88 -8.70
N ASP A 1030 37.19 22.05 -8.18
CA ASP A 1030 38.60 22.39 -7.94
C ASP A 1030 39.15 21.75 -6.65
N ALA A 1031 40.43 22.02 -6.34
CA ALA A 1031 41.09 21.49 -5.14
C ALA A 1031 40.47 22.00 -3.83
N GLN A 1032 39.80 23.16 -3.87
CA GLN A 1032 39.08 23.78 -2.77
C GLN A 1032 37.65 23.23 -2.65
N GLY A 1033 37.17 22.45 -3.63
CA GLY A 1033 35.82 21.89 -3.69
C GLY A 1033 34.78 22.80 -4.30
N ARG A 1034 35.19 23.86 -5.02
CA ARG A 1034 34.32 24.80 -5.71
C ARG A 1034 34.02 24.29 -7.13
N PRO A 1035 32.81 24.50 -7.66
CA PRO A 1035 32.50 24.13 -9.04
C PRO A 1035 33.40 24.84 -10.07
N LYS A 1036 34.06 24.05 -10.92
CA LYS A 1036 34.89 24.51 -12.05
C LYS A 1036 34.20 24.35 -13.42
N GLY A 1037 33.21 23.46 -13.50
CA GLY A 1037 32.42 23.24 -14.71
C GLY A 1037 31.35 22.16 -14.48
N MET A 1038 30.45 21.97 -15.46
CA MET A 1038 29.38 20.98 -15.38
C MET A 1038 29.29 20.19 -16.68
N LYS A 1039 29.18 18.86 -16.57
CA LYS A 1039 28.80 17.96 -17.64
C LYS A 1039 27.35 17.53 -17.42
N LEU A 1040 26.48 17.87 -18.35
CA LEU A 1040 25.06 17.51 -18.33
C LEU A 1040 24.88 16.01 -18.66
N GLY A 1041 23.85 15.39 -18.07
CA GLY A 1041 23.50 13.98 -18.22
C GLY A 1041 22.19 13.76 -19.01
N GLU A 1042 21.56 12.60 -18.84
CA GLU A 1042 20.25 12.31 -19.45
C GLU A 1042 19.13 13.15 -18.81
N VAL A 1043 18.20 13.64 -19.64
CA VAL A 1043 16.95 14.30 -19.20
C VAL A 1043 15.72 13.50 -19.62
N LYS A 1044 14.80 13.29 -18.68
CA LYS A 1044 13.51 12.62 -18.88
C LYS A 1044 12.38 13.59 -18.57
N LEU A 1045 11.34 13.58 -19.40
CA LEU A 1045 10.18 14.48 -19.33
C LEU A 1045 8.93 13.62 -19.55
N ASP A 1046 8.27 13.27 -18.47
CA ASP A 1046 7.08 12.41 -18.48
C ASP A 1046 5.86 13.31 -18.28
N ILE A 1047 4.94 13.37 -19.25
CA ILE A 1047 3.77 14.25 -19.21
C ILE A 1047 2.52 13.39 -19.16
N THR A 1048 1.91 13.32 -17.98
CA THR A 1048 0.71 12.50 -17.71
C THR A 1048 -0.50 13.04 -18.48
N HIS A 1049 -0.67 14.36 -18.51
CA HIS A 1049 -1.69 15.03 -19.31
C HIS A 1049 -1.15 16.35 -19.90
N PHE A 1050 -1.55 16.64 -21.14
CA PHE A 1050 -1.35 17.91 -21.84
C PHE A 1050 -2.64 18.31 -22.56
N LYS A 1051 -2.99 19.59 -22.49
CA LYS A 1051 -4.11 20.21 -23.21
C LYS A 1051 -3.62 21.50 -23.86
N GLY A 1052 -3.50 21.53 -25.18
CA GLY A 1052 -2.96 22.67 -25.92
C GLY A 1052 -2.44 22.33 -27.31
N GLU A 1053 -1.62 23.19 -27.87
CA GLU A 1053 -1.08 23.02 -29.23
C GLU A 1053 0.18 22.13 -29.25
N VAL A 1054 0.20 21.16 -30.17
CA VAL A 1054 1.44 20.66 -30.79
C VAL A 1054 1.74 21.59 -31.95
N SER A 1055 2.92 22.20 -32.02
CA SER A 1055 3.31 23.00 -33.21
C SER A 1055 4.10 22.20 -34.25
N GLY A 1056 4.53 20.99 -33.90
CA GLY A 1056 5.15 20.06 -34.83
C GLY A 1056 5.68 18.81 -34.14
N ALA A 1057 5.62 17.66 -34.80
CA ALA A 1057 6.33 16.45 -34.39
C ALA A 1057 6.82 15.69 -35.62
N ARG A 1058 7.89 14.91 -35.45
CA ARG A 1058 8.34 13.93 -36.43
C ARG A 1058 8.82 12.69 -35.69
N VAL A 1059 8.23 11.54 -35.96
CA VAL A 1059 8.38 10.33 -35.15
C VAL A 1059 8.55 9.12 -36.06
N THR A 1060 9.70 8.46 -35.95
CA THR A 1060 9.98 7.18 -36.60
C THR A 1060 9.18 6.08 -35.91
N VAL A 1061 8.40 5.32 -36.67
CA VAL A 1061 7.56 4.22 -36.18
C VAL A 1061 7.90 2.91 -36.90
N PRO A 1062 7.78 1.73 -36.25
CA PRO A 1062 7.98 0.45 -36.92
C PRO A 1062 6.85 0.18 -37.93
N ASP A 1063 7.20 -0.48 -39.04
CA ASP A 1063 6.28 -0.91 -40.10
C ASP A 1063 6.70 -2.29 -40.67
N ALA A 1064 6.22 -2.69 -41.86
CA ALA A 1064 6.54 -3.99 -42.46
C ALA A 1064 7.91 -4.07 -43.19
N ASP A 1065 8.50 -2.94 -43.59
CA ASP A 1065 9.80 -2.89 -44.29
C ASP A 1065 10.96 -2.50 -43.35
N GLY A 1066 10.66 -1.84 -42.22
CA GLY A 1066 11.58 -1.55 -41.13
C GLY A 1066 11.09 -0.39 -40.26
N THR A 1067 10.98 0.80 -40.86
CA THR A 1067 10.43 2.00 -40.20
C THR A 1067 9.81 2.98 -41.20
N ALA A 1068 8.62 3.50 -40.85
CA ALA A 1068 7.99 4.64 -41.50
C ALA A 1068 8.18 5.94 -40.69
N GLN A 1069 7.83 7.07 -41.28
CA GLN A 1069 7.89 8.39 -40.64
C GLN A 1069 6.50 9.00 -40.47
N VAL A 1070 6.18 9.42 -39.24
CA VAL A 1070 4.94 10.17 -38.93
C VAL A 1070 5.30 11.61 -38.64
N GLU A 1071 4.71 12.54 -39.36
CA GLU A 1071 4.90 13.98 -39.20
C GLU A 1071 3.58 14.60 -38.75
N LEU A 1072 3.54 15.19 -37.55
CA LEU A 1072 2.39 15.95 -37.08
C LEU A 1072 2.65 17.43 -37.33
N GLY A 1073 1.77 18.09 -38.07
CA GLY A 1073 1.74 19.55 -38.17
C GLY A 1073 1.09 20.19 -36.94
N ARG A 1074 0.91 21.51 -37.01
CA ARG A 1074 0.22 22.27 -35.96
C ARG A 1074 -1.18 21.68 -35.69
N SER A 1075 -1.38 21.22 -34.46
CA SER A 1075 -2.57 20.44 -34.06
C SER A 1075 -3.00 20.78 -32.62
N SER A 1076 -4.30 20.93 -32.36
CA SER A 1076 -4.85 21.16 -31.00
C SER A 1076 -5.18 19.82 -30.34
N VAL A 1077 -4.48 19.47 -29.26
CA VAL A 1077 -4.52 18.14 -28.62
C VAL A 1077 -4.92 18.18 -27.14
N GLU A 1078 -5.57 17.10 -26.69
CA GLU A 1078 -5.88 16.84 -25.28
C GLU A 1078 -5.65 15.35 -24.95
N GLY A 1079 -4.68 15.06 -24.07
CA GLY A 1079 -4.31 13.67 -23.73
C GLY A 1079 -2.95 13.50 -23.09
N GLY A 1080 -2.42 12.28 -23.07
CA GLY A 1080 -1.13 11.94 -22.45
C GLY A 1080 0.04 11.98 -23.43
N VAL A 1081 1.21 12.46 -22.98
CA VAL A 1081 2.41 12.66 -23.81
C VAL A 1081 3.65 12.08 -23.11
N LYS A 1082 3.84 10.76 -23.20
CA LYS A 1082 4.91 10.06 -22.47
C LYS A 1082 6.21 10.02 -23.27
N ILE A 1083 7.27 10.62 -22.73
CA ILE A 1083 8.54 10.77 -23.44
C ILE A 1083 9.74 10.29 -22.61
N ASP A 1084 10.45 9.29 -23.12
CA ASP A 1084 11.69 8.77 -22.54
C ASP A 1084 12.80 8.63 -23.61
N GLY A 1085 14.05 8.32 -23.21
CA GLY A 1085 15.18 8.25 -24.14
C GLY A 1085 15.00 7.22 -25.28
N LYS A 1086 14.13 6.21 -25.08
CA LYS A 1086 13.82 5.16 -26.06
C LYS A 1086 12.45 5.34 -26.73
N ARG A 1087 11.63 6.29 -26.29
CA ARG A 1087 10.21 6.29 -26.61
C ARG A 1087 9.56 7.67 -26.69
N ILE A 1088 8.75 7.88 -27.72
CA ILE A 1088 7.73 8.93 -27.75
C ILE A 1088 6.38 8.22 -27.85
N GLU A 1089 5.46 8.54 -26.94
CA GLU A 1089 4.06 8.15 -26.98
C GLU A 1089 3.15 9.36 -26.84
N LEU A 1090 2.27 9.59 -27.82
CA LEU A 1090 1.19 10.56 -27.79
C LEU A 1090 -0.14 9.78 -27.82
N LYS A 1091 -0.99 10.00 -26.82
CA LYS A 1091 -2.34 9.42 -26.71
C LYS A 1091 -3.33 10.54 -26.47
N ALA A 1092 -3.85 11.13 -27.54
CA ALA A 1092 -4.68 12.33 -27.46
C ALA A 1092 -5.93 12.28 -28.32
N GLN A 1093 -6.96 12.98 -27.87
CA GLN A 1093 -8.00 13.51 -28.75
C GLN A 1093 -7.45 14.78 -29.41
N VAL A 1094 -7.81 15.02 -30.67
CA VAL A 1094 -7.27 16.10 -31.49
C VAL A 1094 -8.42 16.74 -32.28
N ASP A 1095 -8.65 18.02 -32.05
CA ASP A 1095 -9.77 18.77 -32.65
C ASP A 1095 -9.42 19.32 -34.06
N GLU A 1096 -8.14 19.66 -34.26
CA GLU A 1096 -7.55 20.02 -35.54
C GLU A 1096 -6.26 19.20 -35.67
N LEU A 1097 -6.26 18.23 -36.59
CA LEU A 1097 -5.21 17.22 -36.77
C LEU A 1097 -4.69 17.29 -38.21
N ASP A 1098 -3.44 17.69 -38.40
CA ASP A 1098 -2.70 17.60 -39.67
C ASP A 1098 -1.57 16.57 -39.52
N VAL A 1099 -1.69 15.42 -40.18
CA VAL A 1099 -0.69 14.34 -40.17
C VAL A 1099 -0.22 14.07 -41.57
N ALA A 1100 1.10 14.01 -41.78
CA ALA A 1100 1.68 13.26 -42.90
C ALA A 1100 2.28 11.93 -42.42
N LEU A 1101 2.17 10.90 -43.26
CA LEU A 1101 2.75 9.58 -43.09
C LEU A 1101 3.59 9.30 -44.34
N ARG A 1102 4.88 8.99 -44.16
CA ARG A 1102 5.82 8.75 -45.27
C ARG A 1102 6.52 7.40 -45.13
N ASP A 1103 6.84 6.79 -46.26
CA ASP A 1103 7.56 5.50 -46.37
C ASP A 1103 6.91 4.35 -45.55
N PHE A 1104 5.59 4.20 -45.61
CA PHE A 1104 4.87 3.19 -44.80
C PHE A 1104 4.51 1.94 -45.59
N ALA A 1105 5.08 0.80 -45.20
CA ALA A 1105 4.73 -0.53 -45.70
C ALA A 1105 3.81 -1.27 -44.73
N ALA A 1106 2.65 -1.71 -45.22
CA ALA A 1106 1.72 -2.60 -44.55
C ALA A 1106 1.75 -4.00 -45.19
N LYS A 1107 1.65 -5.06 -44.38
CA LYS A 1107 1.77 -6.44 -44.86
C LYS A 1107 0.89 -7.41 -44.08
N GLN A 1108 -0.20 -7.85 -44.70
CA GLN A 1108 -1.14 -8.84 -44.18
C GLN A 1108 -0.94 -10.20 -44.88
N LYS A 1109 -1.65 -11.24 -44.42
CA LYS A 1109 -1.52 -12.59 -44.98
C LYS A 1109 -2.14 -12.68 -46.40
N GLY A 1110 -1.31 -12.45 -47.41
CA GLY A 1110 -1.73 -12.39 -48.81
C GLY A 1110 -2.00 -10.98 -49.32
N ALA A 1111 -1.61 -9.93 -48.60
CA ALA A 1111 -1.68 -8.55 -49.08
C ALA A 1111 -0.45 -7.76 -48.63
N ALA A 1112 0.05 -6.86 -49.48
CA ALA A 1112 1.07 -5.88 -49.13
C ALA A 1112 0.74 -4.55 -49.81
N ALA A 1113 0.97 -3.44 -49.12
CA ALA A 1113 0.82 -2.10 -49.67
C ALA A 1113 1.96 -1.21 -49.19
N LYS A 1114 2.55 -0.43 -50.11
CA LYS A 1114 3.58 0.55 -49.80
C LYS A 1114 3.09 1.95 -50.14
N LEU A 1115 3.01 2.78 -49.12
CA LEU A 1115 2.53 4.15 -49.13
C LEU A 1115 3.76 5.06 -49.14
N GLU A 1116 3.94 5.82 -50.23
CA GLU A 1116 5.02 6.79 -50.38
C GLU A 1116 4.79 7.96 -49.43
N ASP A 1117 3.64 8.62 -49.61
CA ASP A 1117 3.17 9.75 -48.82
C ASP A 1117 1.65 9.62 -48.61
N ALA A 1118 1.16 10.01 -47.45
CA ALA A 1118 -0.24 10.31 -47.22
C ALA A 1118 -0.37 11.49 -46.28
N ARG A 1119 -1.44 12.28 -46.44
CA ARG A 1119 -1.77 13.40 -45.56
C ARG A 1119 -3.23 13.35 -45.15
N PHE A 1120 -3.46 13.52 -43.86
CA PHE A 1120 -4.77 13.57 -43.21
C PHE A 1120 -4.94 14.95 -42.58
N VAL A 1121 -6.07 15.60 -42.87
CA VAL A 1121 -6.54 16.82 -42.18
C VAL A 1121 -7.95 16.57 -41.64
N GLY A 1122 -8.16 16.71 -40.34
CA GLY A 1122 -9.45 16.39 -39.72
C GLY A 1122 -9.45 16.47 -38.19
N ARG A 1123 -10.29 15.65 -37.54
CA ARG A 1123 -10.42 15.57 -36.07
C ARG A 1123 -10.61 14.13 -35.59
N GLY A 1124 -10.10 13.74 -34.42
CA GLY A 1124 -10.24 12.37 -33.94
C GLY A 1124 -9.38 11.98 -32.74
N LYS A 1125 -9.09 10.69 -32.60
CA LYS A 1125 -8.20 10.13 -31.56
C LYS A 1125 -6.93 9.56 -32.19
N VAL A 1126 -5.77 9.87 -31.61
CA VAL A 1126 -4.43 9.45 -32.07
C VAL A 1126 -3.70 8.74 -30.94
N GLU A 1127 -3.23 7.51 -31.19
CA GLU A 1127 -2.21 6.81 -30.41
C GLU A 1127 -0.98 6.56 -31.29
N LEU A 1128 0.00 7.44 -31.17
CA LEU A 1128 1.32 7.35 -31.82
C LEU A 1128 2.33 6.81 -30.82
N SER A 1129 3.07 5.74 -31.17
CA SER A 1129 4.11 5.15 -30.33
C SER A 1129 5.30 4.68 -31.17
N THR A 1130 6.51 5.14 -30.84
CA THR A 1130 7.76 4.63 -31.45
C THR A 1130 8.03 3.14 -31.19
N GLN A 1131 7.18 2.47 -30.39
CA GLN A 1131 7.27 1.03 -30.11
C GLN A 1131 6.09 0.21 -30.66
N LYS A 1132 4.93 0.84 -30.89
CA LYS A 1132 3.70 0.13 -31.32
C LYS A 1132 3.18 0.55 -32.70
N GLY A 1133 3.85 1.46 -33.39
CA GLY A 1133 3.35 2.04 -34.63
C GLY A 1133 2.56 3.33 -34.43
N LEU A 1134 1.96 3.80 -35.51
CA LEU A 1134 0.89 4.80 -35.48
C LEU A 1134 -0.46 4.08 -35.47
N SER A 1135 -1.39 4.57 -34.66
CA SER A 1135 -2.80 4.28 -34.80
C SER A 1135 -3.63 5.55 -34.61
N PHE A 1136 -4.70 5.69 -35.40
CA PHE A 1136 -5.64 6.80 -35.26
C PHE A 1136 -7.03 6.42 -35.75
N SER A 1137 -8.04 7.16 -35.30
CA SER A 1137 -9.43 7.04 -35.75
C SER A 1137 -10.03 8.44 -35.80
N ALA A 1138 -10.27 8.95 -37.00
CA ALA A 1138 -10.52 10.36 -37.23
C ALA A 1138 -11.43 10.65 -38.44
N GLU A 1139 -12.18 11.74 -38.36
CA GLU A 1139 -13.05 12.27 -39.40
C GLU A 1139 -12.23 13.22 -40.29
N ALA A 1140 -11.88 12.77 -41.50
CA ALA A 1140 -11.13 13.54 -42.49
C ALA A 1140 -11.99 14.64 -43.12
N GLN A 1141 -11.59 15.89 -42.88
CA GLN A 1141 -11.99 17.04 -43.70
C GLN A 1141 -11.21 17.09 -45.03
N GLY A 1142 -10.07 16.42 -45.09
CA GLY A 1142 -9.35 16.06 -46.31
C GLY A 1142 -8.40 14.89 -46.05
N PHE A 1143 -8.42 13.89 -46.92
CA PHE A 1143 -7.48 12.78 -46.93
C PHE A 1143 -6.87 12.66 -48.32
N GLU A 1144 -5.55 12.45 -48.38
CA GLU A 1144 -4.83 12.04 -49.57
C GLU A 1144 -3.84 10.91 -49.22
N ALA A 1145 -3.69 9.92 -50.10
CA ALA A 1145 -2.62 8.94 -50.05
C ALA A 1145 -2.09 8.60 -51.45
N VAL A 1146 -0.78 8.41 -51.55
CA VAL A 1146 -0.08 7.92 -52.73
C VAL A 1146 0.57 6.58 -52.38
N VAL A 1147 0.05 5.51 -52.97
CA VAL A 1147 0.49 4.13 -52.74
C VAL A 1147 1.26 3.68 -53.97
N SER A 1148 2.58 3.48 -53.87
CA SER A 1148 3.45 3.08 -54.99
C SER A 1148 3.15 1.68 -55.49
N GLU A 1149 2.94 0.75 -54.54
CA GLU A 1149 2.71 -0.66 -54.79
C GLU A 1149 1.55 -1.14 -53.89
N ALA A 1150 0.54 -1.80 -54.47
CA ALA A 1150 -0.45 -2.55 -53.70
C ALA A 1150 -0.71 -3.91 -54.36
N ALA A 1151 -0.32 -4.98 -53.68
CA ALA A 1151 -0.40 -6.35 -54.16
C ALA A 1151 -1.34 -7.20 -53.28
N ALA A 1152 -2.31 -7.85 -53.89
CA ALA A 1152 -3.22 -8.80 -53.25
C ALA A 1152 -3.07 -10.19 -53.89
N ASN A 1153 -2.49 -11.14 -53.14
CA ASN A 1153 -2.19 -12.50 -53.53
C ASN A 1153 -3.12 -13.48 -52.82
N THR A 1154 -4.16 -13.93 -53.52
CA THR A 1154 -5.03 -15.01 -53.07
C THR A 1154 -4.50 -16.37 -53.57
N SER A 1155 -5.09 -17.47 -53.11
CA SER A 1155 -4.74 -18.83 -53.60
C SER A 1155 -5.17 -19.13 -55.06
N LYS A 1156 -5.70 -18.15 -55.80
CA LYS A 1156 -6.21 -18.30 -57.19
C LYS A 1156 -5.98 -17.08 -58.10
N ALA A 1157 -5.49 -15.96 -57.57
CA ALA A 1157 -5.32 -14.72 -58.32
C ALA A 1157 -4.32 -13.80 -57.62
N SER A 1158 -3.49 -13.13 -58.42
CA SER A 1158 -2.64 -12.02 -58.03
C SER A 1158 -3.18 -10.73 -58.66
N VAL A 1159 -3.34 -9.68 -57.86
CA VAL A 1159 -3.67 -8.33 -58.33
C VAL A 1159 -2.59 -7.39 -57.86
N ALA A 1160 -2.02 -6.60 -58.76
CA ALA A 1160 -1.01 -5.59 -58.47
C ALA A 1160 -1.44 -4.24 -59.05
N ALA A 1161 -1.79 -3.30 -58.17
CA ALA A 1161 -1.86 -1.90 -58.53
C ALA A 1161 -0.47 -1.27 -58.40
N GLY A 1162 -0.05 -0.56 -59.44
CA GLY A 1162 1.05 0.41 -59.33
C GLY A 1162 0.57 1.72 -58.71
N ARG A 1163 1.36 2.78 -58.89
CA ARG A 1163 1.16 4.09 -58.25
C ARG A 1163 -0.31 4.53 -58.29
N THR A 1164 -0.90 4.60 -57.11
CA THR A 1164 -2.33 4.75 -56.83
C THR A 1164 -2.53 5.97 -55.96
N ARG A 1165 -3.31 6.94 -56.44
CA ARG A 1165 -3.63 8.17 -55.72
C ARG A 1165 -5.08 8.09 -55.22
N ILE A 1166 -5.26 8.15 -53.92
CA ILE A 1166 -6.55 8.16 -53.22
C ILE A 1166 -6.76 9.57 -52.64
N GLN A 1167 -7.93 10.17 -52.84
CA GLN A 1167 -8.30 11.48 -52.30
C GLN A 1167 -9.76 11.49 -51.85
N GLY A 1168 -10.08 12.07 -50.69
CA GLY A 1168 -11.48 12.15 -50.24
C GLY A 1168 -11.73 12.72 -48.84
N ARG A 1169 -12.91 12.40 -48.31
CA ARG A 1169 -13.43 12.82 -47.00
C ARG A 1169 -14.18 11.69 -46.31
N GLY A 1170 -14.24 11.71 -44.98
CA GLY A 1170 -14.97 10.72 -44.17
C GLY A 1170 -14.11 10.10 -43.07
N ASN A 1171 -14.56 8.97 -42.53
CA ASN A 1171 -13.85 8.31 -41.44
C ASN A 1171 -12.61 7.57 -41.98
N VAL A 1172 -11.46 7.87 -41.38
CA VAL A 1172 -10.18 7.18 -41.62
C VAL A 1172 -9.71 6.59 -40.31
N SER A 1173 -9.35 5.31 -40.33
CA SER A 1173 -8.75 4.65 -39.18
C SER A 1173 -7.55 3.81 -39.59
N LEU A 1174 -6.42 3.99 -38.90
CA LEU A 1174 -5.23 3.16 -39.03
C LEU A 1174 -5.04 2.35 -37.75
N GLY A 1175 -5.01 1.02 -37.87
CA GLY A 1175 -4.66 0.10 -36.79
C GLY A 1175 -3.16 0.05 -36.53
N ALA A 1176 -2.76 -0.29 -35.31
CA ALA A 1176 -1.36 -0.47 -34.92
C ALA A 1176 -0.68 -1.70 -35.58
N ASP A 1177 -1.48 -2.55 -36.22
CA ASP A 1177 -1.08 -3.67 -37.09
C ASP A 1177 -0.98 -3.27 -38.58
N GLY A 1178 -1.27 -2.02 -38.92
CA GLY A 1178 -1.28 -1.48 -40.27
C GLY A 1178 -2.59 -1.64 -41.04
N GLU A 1179 -3.70 -2.05 -40.40
CA GLU A 1179 -5.01 -2.06 -41.06
C GLU A 1179 -5.50 -0.62 -41.31
N LEU A 1180 -5.48 -0.18 -42.59
CA LEU A 1180 -6.05 1.10 -43.01
C LEU A 1180 -7.49 0.91 -43.51
N SER A 1181 -8.45 1.50 -42.81
CA SER A 1181 -9.87 1.54 -43.18
C SER A 1181 -10.27 2.97 -43.57
N LEU A 1182 -10.95 3.10 -44.71
CA LEU A 1182 -11.42 4.35 -45.32
C LEU A 1182 -12.93 4.24 -45.58
N ASN A 1183 -13.73 5.14 -45.00
CA ASN A 1183 -15.19 5.11 -45.12
C ASN A 1183 -15.78 6.52 -45.30
N GLY A 1184 -16.11 6.86 -46.55
CA GLY A 1184 -16.74 8.13 -46.92
C GLY A 1184 -16.68 8.41 -48.43
N GLU A 1185 -16.71 9.68 -48.79
CA GLU A 1185 -16.58 10.17 -50.17
C GLU A 1185 -15.11 10.10 -50.60
N MET A 1186 -14.68 8.91 -51.02
CA MET A 1186 -13.32 8.61 -51.49
C MET A 1186 -13.29 8.43 -53.01
N SER A 1187 -12.32 9.07 -53.64
CA SER A 1187 -11.96 8.87 -55.05
C SER A 1187 -10.60 8.18 -55.14
N SER A 1188 -10.41 7.31 -56.14
CA SER A 1188 -9.15 6.62 -56.37
C SER A 1188 -8.79 6.60 -57.86
N SER A 1189 -7.52 6.76 -58.15
CA SER A 1189 -6.94 6.68 -59.50
C SER A 1189 -5.72 5.77 -59.45
N SER A 1190 -5.76 4.70 -60.26
CA SER A 1190 -4.80 3.59 -60.19
C SER A 1190 -4.52 3.06 -61.59
N THR A 1191 -3.27 2.64 -61.82
CA THR A 1191 -2.95 1.72 -62.93
C THR A 1191 -2.87 0.31 -62.36
N VAL A 1192 -3.79 -0.57 -62.77
CA VAL A 1192 -3.92 -1.93 -62.21
C VAL A 1192 -3.55 -2.99 -63.25
N SER A 1193 -2.74 -3.95 -62.82
CA SER A 1193 -2.48 -5.21 -63.52
C SER A 1193 -2.98 -6.38 -62.68
N ALA A 1194 -3.52 -7.42 -63.31
CA ALA A 1194 -4.06 -8.58 -62.62
C ALA A 1194 -3.76 -9.86 -63.41
N GLU A 1195 -3.27 -10.88 -62.72
CA GLU A 1195 -2.98 -12.20 -63.27
C GLU A 1195 -3.78 -13.26 -62.51
N VAL A 1196 -4.67 -13.94 -63.22
CA VAL A 1196 -5.59 -14.93 -62.65
C VAL A 1196 -5.13 -16.31 -63.11
N ASP A 1197 -4.62 -17.13 -62.18
CA ASP A 1197 -4.30 -18.52 -62.45
C ASP A 1197 -5.60 -19.32 -62.61
N VAL A 1198 -6.01 -19.52 -63.86
CA VAL A 1198 -7.14 -20.38 -64.23
C VAL A 1198 -6.72 -21.85 -64.13
N GLY A 1199 -6.38 -22.25 -62.91
CA GLY A 1199 -5.66 -23.48 -62.60
C GLY A 1199 -6.25 -24.71 -63.29
N SER A 1200 -5.45 -25.35 -64.14
CA SER A 1200 -5.86 -26.51 -64.94
C SER A 1200 -6.47 -27.61 -64.05
N PRO A 1201 -7.61 -28.22 -64.45
CA PRO A 1201 -8.36 -29.12 -63.58
C PRO A 1201 -7.50 -30.33 -63.19
N LYS A 1202 -7.20 -30.44 -61.88
CA LYS A 1202 -6.46 -31.58 -61.32
C LYS A 1202 -7.17 -32.87 -61.69
N ARG A 1203 -6.55 -33.68 -62.57
CA ARG A 1203 -6.96 -35.06 -62.81
C ARG A 1203 -7.02 -35.79 -61.46
N PRO A 1204 -8.09 -36.55 -61.16
CA PRO A 1204 -8.18 -37.30 -59.92
C PRO A 1204 -7.03 -38.32 -59.84
N GLY A 1205 -6.34 -38.34 -58.71
CA GLY A 1205 -5.27 -39.29 -58.46
C GLY A 1205 -5.80 -40.72 -58.46
N ARG A 1206 -5.14 -41.61 -59.20
CA ARG A 1206 -5.47 -43.04 -59.19
C ARG A 1206 -5.03 -43.63 -57.83
N PRO A 1207 -5.88 -44.36 -57.10
CA PRO A 1207 -5.54 -44.83 -55.76
C PRO A 1207 -4.41 -45.87 -55.77
N ARG A 1208 -3.65 -45.87 -54.68
CA ARG A 1208 -2.74 -46.91 -54.21
C ARG A 1208 -2.80 -46.93 -52.69
#